data_AF-A0A4Q3W7Y9-F1
#
_entry.id   AF-A0A4Q3W7Y9-F1
#
_cell.length_a   1.000
_cell.length_b   1.000
_cell.length_c   1.000
_cell.angle_alpha   90.00
_cell.angle_beta   90.00
_cell.angle_gamma   90.00
#
_symmetry.space_group_name_H-M   'P 1'
#
loop_
_entity.id
_entity.type
_entity.pdbx_description
1 polymer ?
#
loop_
_entity_poly.entity_id
_entity_poly.type
_entity_poly.pdbx_seq_one_letter_code
_entity_poly.pdbx_strand_id
1 'polypeptide(L)'
;MPLTKVSGGVSNMSFSFRGNDHVREAMHAVFLYHAIRAGMDMGIVNAGQLAVYDEIEPTLKELCEDVILNRNNDNNEATEKLIKFAENVKSKGKENIKDESWRKESVEKRLAHSLVNGITDYIDADTEEARQKYPRPLDVIEGPLMDGMNVVGDLFGSGKMFLPQVVKSARVMKKAVAILTPFIELEKEEKRLAEGGTGVGESKAAKILLATVKGDVHDIGKNIVGVVLGCNGYDIIDLGVMVPADKILAEARKLEVDAIGLSGLITPSLDEMVHVAREMKRTGMELPLLIGGATTSRMHTAVRIAPEYDHGVIHVLDASRSVTVTGSLLNEQKADLLAKTKAEYDKLRQDFGAKRSAKPMVNYNEAVENKTQINWKEYKPIQPAFEGIKIFENFPLEKLIPFIDWQPFFIAWELHGKFPQILTDEKVGVEATKLYNDAKALLEKLISEKWVSAHGVVGFWPAEKTGPDTVHVANNGKALNLEFLRQQSKKTAGQPNISLADFITPSAEGKTHIGAFTVTILGLEEHVMRFHNNQDDYNKIIMQALGDRLAEAFAECLHEITRKELWGYAKDEKLSNEELIAETYRGIRPAPGYPACPDHTEKYKLFDLLGGETTTKIHLTESLAMTPASSICGWYFDHPQSKYFGVGKIGEDQLKDYAERKGMPLEEARKWLRPVLE
;
A
#
# COMPACT_ATOMS: atom_id res chain seq x y z
N MET A 1 -24.71 18.36 49.69
CA MET A 1 -24.66 18.88 48.32
C MET A 1 -24.96 17.73 47.34
N PRO A 2 -26.22 17.51 46.94
CA PRO A 2 -26.60 16.40 46.04
C PRO A 2 -26.28 16.67 44.54
N LEU A 3 -25.57 17.77 44.22
CA LEU A 3 -25.18 18.16 42.86
C LEU A 3 -23.65 18.23 42.67
N THR A 4 -22.87 17.81 43.66
CA THR A 4 -21.40 17.85 43.57
C THR A 4 -20.88 16.52 43.07
N LYS A 5 -20.09 16.54 41.99
CA LYS A 5 -19.42 15.37 41.44
C LYS A 5 -17.98 15.25 41.96
N VAL A 6 -17.49 14.03 42.14
CA VAL A 6 -16.12 13.73 42.58
C VAL A 6 -15.30 13.21 41.39
N SER A 7 -14.24 13.93 41.06
CA SER A 7 -13.26 13.54 40.04
C SER A 7 -11.83 13.62 40.59
N GLY A 8 -10.98 12.68 40.20
CA GLY A 8 -9.60 12.62 40.69
C GLY A 8 -8.66 11.81 39.80
N GLY A 9 -7.38 12.22 39.77
CA GLY A 9 -6.30 11.48 39.12
C GLY A 9 -5.82 10.32 40.01
N VAL A 10 -6.13 9.08 39.62
CA VAL A 10 -5.83 7.90 40.45
C VAL A 10 -4.36 7.47 40.30
N SER A 11 -3.71 7.84 39.20
CA SER A 11 -2.32 7.44 38.89
C SER A 11 -1.27 7.90 39.90
N ASN A 12 -1.58 8.91 40.73
CA ASN A 12 -0.68 9.38 41.78
C ASN A 12 -0.67 8.47 43.03
N MET A 13 -1.71 7.66 43.24
CA MET A 13 -1.79 6.73 44.37
C MET A 13 -0.69 5.66 44.34
N SER A 14 -0.29 5.22 43.14
CA SER A 14 0.71 4.16 42.95
C SER A 14 2.12 4.71 42.62
N PHE A 15 2.36 6.01 42.86
CA PHE A 15 3.59 6.69 42.44
C PHE A 15 4.87 6.03 42.97
N SER A 16 4.85 5.55 44.21
CA SER A 16 5.99 4.89 44.86
C SER A 16 6.40 3.57 44.19
N PHE A 17 5.55 3.00 43.34
CA PHE A 17 5.78 1.75 42.62
C PHE A 17 6.14 1.95 41.13
N ARG A 18 6.56 3.15 40.73
CA ARG A 18 7.03 3.44 39.37
C ARG A 18 8.05 2.40 38.87
N GLY A 19 7.79 1.85 37.69
CA GLY A 19 8.57 0.76 37.08
C GLY A 19 8.13 -0.66 37.50
N ASN A 20 7.07 -0.81 38.30
CA ASN A 20 6.41 -2.09 38.55
C ASN A 20 4.93 -1.96 38.18
N ASP A 21 4.64 -2.07 36.87
CA ASP A 21 3.28 -1.82 36.37
C ASP A 21 2.28 -2.82 36.93
N HIS A 22 2.64 -4.10 37.11
CA HIS A 22 1.77 -5.11 37.69
C HIS A 22 1.15 -4.71 39.04
N VAL A 23 1.95 -4.15 39.97
CA VAL A 23 1.45 -3.68 41.27
C VAL A 23 0.64 -2.39 41.12
N ARG A 24 1.04 -1.49 40.21
CA ARG A 24 0.35 -0.22 39.98
C ARG A 24 -1.05 -0.41 39.42
N GLU A 25 -1.19 -1.32 38.47
CA GLU A 25 -2.46 -1.69 37.83
C GLU A 25 -3.43 -2.29 38.86
N ALA A 26 -2.94 -3.22 39.69
CA ALA A 26 -3.72 -3.82 40.77
C ALA A 26 -4.20 -2.77 41.78
N MET A 27 -3.33 -1.84 42.21
CA MET A 27 -3.72 -0.76 43.12
C MET A 27 -4.82 0.12 42.52
N HIS A 28 -4.68 0.54 41.26
CA HIS A 28 -5.69 1.38 40.60
C HIS A 28 -7.05 0.68 40.50
N ALA A 29 -7.05 -0.61 40.13
CA ALA A 29 -8.26 -1.42 40.02
C ALA A 29 -8.97 -1.59 41.37
N VAL A 30 -8.22 -1.88 42.44
CA VAL A 30 -8.76 -1.98 43.81
C VAL A 30 -9.34 -0.65 44.28
N PHE A 31 -8.62 0.46 44.08
CA PHE A 31 -9.12 1.77 44.47
C PHE A 31 -10.40 2.14 43.74
N LEU A 32 -10.42 2.00 42.42
CA LEU A 32 -11.60 2.33 41.62
C LEU A 32 -12.81 1.46 41.98
N TYR A 33 -12.60 0.15 42.23
CA TYR A 33 -13.66 -0.75 42.66
C TYR A 33 -14.37 -0.26 43.93
N HIS A 34 -13.62 0.19 44.94
CA HIS A 34 -14.19 0.72 46.19
C HIS A 34 -14.69 2.17 46.05
N ALA A 35 -13.95 3.03 45.35
CA ALA A 35 -14.27 4.45 45.19
C ALA A 35 -15.55 4.68 44.37
N ILE A 36 -15.77 3.89 43.31
CA ILE A 36 -17.01 3.95 42.51
C ILE A 36 -18.23 3.61 43.39
N ARG A 37 -18.12 2.58 44.24
CA ARG A 37 -19.19 2.19 45.18
C ARG A 37 -19.43 3.24 46.26
N ALA A 38 -18.38 3.97 46.65
CA ALA A 38 -18.47 5.08 47.58
C ALA A 38 -18.99 6.39 46.93
N GLY A 39 -19.27 6.40 45.62
CA GLY A 39 -19.90 7.51 44.90
C GLY A 39 -18.95 8.38 44.07
N MET A 40 -17.76 7.89 43.70
CA MET A 40 -16.87 8.59 42.77
C MET A 40 -17.43 8.57 41.33
N ASP A 41 -17.53 9.76 40.70
CA ASP A 41 -18.13 9.91 39.37
C ASP A 41 -17.15 9.68 38.21
N MET A 42 -15.86 10.06 38.38
CA MET A 42 -14.87 10.02 37.31
C MET A 42 -13.45 9.81 37.84
N GLY A 43 -12.75 8.78 37.34
CA GLY A 43 -11.32 8.58 37.58
C GLY A 43 -10.49 8.87 36.33
N ILE A 44 -9.44 9.69 36.47
CA ILE A 44 -8.45 9.90 35.39
C ILE A 44 -7.33 8.86 35.58
N VAL A 45 -7.31 7.86 34.69
CA VAL A 45 -6.45 6.67 34.74
C VAL A 45 -6.08 6.20 33.33
N ASN A 46 -5.02 5.40 33.21
CA ASN A 46 -4.73 4.68 31.98
C ASN A 46 -5.65 3.45 31.89
N ALA A 47 -6.68 3.52 31.04
CA ALA A 47 -7.69 2.46 30.90
C ALA A 47 -7.12 1.13 30.35
N GLY A 48 -6.03 1.18 29.56
CA GLY A 48 -5.35 -0.02 29.04
C GLY A 48 -4.49 -0.74 30.09
N GLN A 49 -4.27 -0.10 31.23
CA GLN A 49 -3.52 -0.61 32.39
C GLN A 49 -4.46 -0.88 33.57
N LEU A 50 -5.76 -1.05 33.34
CA LEU A 50 -6.70 -1.39 34.40
C LEU A 50 -6.91 -2.90 34.45
N ALA A 51 -6.40 -3.54 35.50
CA ALA A 51 -6.70 -4.93 35.77
C ALA A 51 -8.18 -5.11 36.12
N VAL A 52 -8.78 -6.23 35.72
CA VAL A 52 -10.11 -6.61 36.19
C VAL A 52 -9.98 -7.02 37.66
N TYR A 53 -10.73 -6.39 38.56
CA TYR A 53 -10.61 -6.58 40.01
C TYR A 53 -10.69 -8.05 40.46
N ASP A 54 -11.47 -8.88 39.78
CA ASP A 54 -11.62 -10.31 40.08
C ASP A 54 -10.51 -11.20 39.50
N GLU A 55 -9.72 -10.67 38.56
CA GLU A 55 -8.57 -11.36 37.94
C GLU A 55 -7.23 -11.01 38.60
N ILE A 56 -7.24 -10.07 39.57
CA ILE A 56 -6.04 -9.75 40.36
C ILE A 56 -5.66 -10.96 41.21
N GLU A 57 -4.38 -11.34 41.16
CA GLU A 57 -3.81 -12.42 41.98
C GLU A 57 -4.21 -12.25 43.45
N PRO A 58 -4.78 -13.28 44.11
CA PRO A 58 -5.41 -13.13 45.43
C PRO A 58 -4.53 -12.48 46.49
N THR A 59 -3.23 -12.83 46.52
CA THR A 59 -2.28 -12.27 47.49
C THR A 59 -2.03 -10.79 47.23
N LEU A 60 -1.75 -10.41 45.98
CA LEU A 60 -1.59 -9.01 45.58
C LEU A 60 -2.86 -8.19 45.81
N LYS A 61 -4.04 -8.76 45.54
CA LYS A 61 -5.34 -8.11 45.78
C LYS A 61 -5.52 -7.77 47.25
N GLU A 62 -5.28 -8.73 48.15
CA GLU A 62 -5.39 -8.55 49.60
C GLU A 62 -4.41 -7.48 50.11
N LEU A 63 -3.14 -7.53 49.68
CA LEU A 63 -2.14 -6.52 50.03
C LEU A 63 -2.51 -5.11 49.53
N CYS A 64 -3.08 -4.99 48.33
CA CYS A 64 -3.56 -3.71 47.81
C CYS A 64 -4.77 -3.20 48.59
N GLU A 65 -5.71 -4.07 48.98
CA GLU A 65 -6.85 -3.70 49.82
C GLU A 65 -6.44 -3.25 51.21
N ASP A 66 -5.50 -3.94 51.85
CA ASP A 66 -4.99 -3.59 53.17
C ASP A 66 -4.39 -2.18 53.17
N VAL A 67 -3.62 -1.83 52.13
CA VAL A 67 -3.04 -0.48 51.98
C VAL A 67 -4.09 0.57 51.65
N ILE A 68 -4.99 0.32 50.69
CA ILE A 68 -5.96 1.32 50.20
C ILE A 68 -7.06 1.59 51.22
N LEU A 69 -7.53 0.57 51.93
CA LEU A 69 -8.61 0.67 52.92
C LEU A 69 -8.08 0.81 54.36
N ASN A 70 -6.76 0.83 54.52
CA ASN A 70 -6.08 0.88 55.82
C ASN A 70 -6.56 -0.24 56.77
N ARG A 71 -6.67 -1.46 56.25
CA ARG A 71 -7.03 -2.65 57.03
C ARG A 71 -5.76 -3.29 57.60
N ASN A 72 -5.87 -3.92 58.77
CA ASN A 72 -4.77 -4.67 59.41
C ASN A 72 -3.46 -3.86 59.57
N ASN A 73 -3.58 -2.55 59.81
CA ASN A 73 -2.45 -1.62 59.75
C ASN A 73 -2.09 -1.00 61.11
N ASP A 74 -2.39 -1.68 62.21
CA ASP A 74 -2.19 -1.16 63.58
C ASP A 74 -0.74 -0.74 63.88
N ASN A 75 0.23 -1.32 63.16
CA ASN A 75 1.67 -0.99 63.24
C ASN A 75 2.28 -0.53 61.90
N ASN A 76 1.50 0.04 60.97
CA ASN A 76 1.97 0.42 59.62
C ASN A 76 2.49 -0.73 58.73
N GLU A 77 2.16 -1.98 59.06
CA GLU A 77 2.68 -3.18 58.41
C GLU A 77 2.12 -3.46 57.00
N ALA A 78 0.96 -2.90 56.62
CA ALA A 78 0.34 -3.14 55.32
C ALA A 78 1.20 -2.60 54.18
N THR A 79 1.77 -1.40 54.37
CA THR A 79 2.63 -0.74 53.38
C THR A 79 3.94 -1.52 53.20
N GLU A 80 4.56 -1.98 54.29
CA GLU A 80 5.80 -2.73 54.24
C GLU A 80 5.65 -4.10 53.55
N LYS A 81 4.52 -4.79 53.79
CA LYS A 81 4.22 -6.07 53.13
C LYS A 81 4.05 -5.91 51.62
N LEU A 82 3.35 -4.86 51.17
CA LEU A 82 3.19 -4.57 49.74
C LEU A 82 4.52 -4.19 49.07
N ILE A 83 5.38 -3.41 49.75
CA ILE A 83 6.71 -3.06 49.24
C ILE A 83 7.58 -4.31 49.10
N LYS A 84 7.64 -5.18 50.11
CA LYS A 84 8.40 -6.45 50.04
C LYS A 84 7.90 -7.36 48.92
N PHE A 85 6.59 -7.43 48.69
CA PHE A 85 6.02 -8.17 47.57
C PHE A 85 6.44 -7.56 46.22
N ALA A 86 6.36 -6.24 46.09
CA ALA A 86 6.73 -5.53 44.86
C ALA A 86 8.23 -5.67 44.50
N GLU A 87 9.12 -5.78 45.49
CA GLU A 87 10.55 -6.04 45.27
C GLU A 87 10.80 -7.45 44.71
N ASN A 88 10.05 -8.45 45.14
CA ASN A 88 10.11 -9.82 44.60
C ASN A 88 9.54 -9.94 43.18
N VAL A 89 8.64 -9.03 42.78
CA VAL A 89 8.09 -8.98 41.40
C VAL A 89 9.06 -8.29 40.44
N LYS A 90 9.83 -7.30 40.90
CA LYS A 90 10.84 -6.58 40.09
C LYS A 90 11.98 -7.47 39.59
N SER A 91 12.27 -8.59 40.25
CA SER A 91 13.37 -9.50 39.92
C SER A 91 13.02 -10.59 38.91
N LYS A 92 11.75 -10.70 38.49
CA LYS A 92 11.36 -11.51 37.33
C LYS A 92 11.23 -10.62 36.09
N GLY A 93 12.35 -10.40 35.41
CA GLY A 93 12.28 -10.09 33.98
C GLY A 93 11.45 -11.17 33.30
N LYS A 94 10.50 -10.79 32.43
CA LYS A 94 9.71 -11.75 31.65
C LYS A 94 10.66 -12.68 30.89
N GLU A 95 10.92 -13.86 31.43
CA GLU A 95 11.26 -15.00 30.60
C GLU A 95 10.05 -15.22 29.69
N ASN A 96 10.27 -15.20 28.37
CA ASN A 96 9.31 -15.65 27.38
C ASN A 96 9.15 -17.16 27.52
N ILE A 97 8.46 -17.60 28.58
CA ILE A 97 7.88 -18.93 28.61
C ILE A 97 6.75 -18.86 27.57
N LYS A 98 6.92 -19.56 26.44
CA LYS A 98 5.83 -19.74 25.47
C LYS A 98 4.65 -20.31 26.23
N ASP A 99 3.56 -19.55 26.31
CA ASP A 99 2.32 -20.04 26.90
C ASP A 99 1.73 -21.09 25.97
N GLU A 100 1.98 -22.37 26.28
CA GLU A 100 1.45 -23.52 25.57
C GLU A 100 0.17 -24.07 26.21
N SER A 101 -0.49 -23.30 27.10
CA SER A 101 -1.75 -23.73 27.74
C SER A 101 -2.83 -24.11 26.74
N TRP A 102 -2.94 -23.37 25.63
CA TRP A 102 -3.86 -23.62 24.52
C TRP A 102 -3.66 -24.99 23.85
N ARG A 103 -2.46 -25.59 23.94
CA ARG A 103 -2.18 -26.94 23.39
C ARG A 103 -2.98 -28.04 24.08
N LYS A 104 -3.51 -27.79 25.28
CA LYS A 104 -4.33 -28.75 26.04
C LYS A 104 -5.81 -28.73 25.63
N GLU A 105 -6.21 -27.80 24.76
CA GLU A 105 -7.58 -27.69 24.29
C GLU A 105 -7.90 -28.69 23.15
N SER A 106 -9.17 -28.74 22.73
CA SER A 106 -9.60 -29.59 21.60
C SER A 106 -8.96 -29.13 20.29
N VAL A 107 -8.81 -30.05 19.33
CA VAL A 107 -8.22 -29.74 18.02
C VAL A 107 -8.90 -28.56 17.33
N GLU A 108 -10.22 -28.42 17.45
CA GLU A 108 -10.96 -27.28 16.90
C GLU A 108 -10.51 -25.95 17.50
N LYS A 109 -10.39 -25.89 18.83
CA LYS A 109 -9.94 -24.68 19.52
C LYS A 109 -8.46 -24.38 19.25
N ARG A 110 -7.62 -25.42 19.08
CA ARG A 110 -6.21 -25.26 18.70
C ARG A 110 -6.06 -24.72 17.28
N LEU A 111 -6.86 -25.22 16.33
CA LEU A 111 -6.93 -24.71 14.97
C LEU A 111 -7.39 -23.24 14.95
N ALA A 112 -8.48 -22.92 15.66
CA ALA A 112 -8.97 -21.54 15.77
C ALA A 112 -7.93 -20.61 16.42
N HIS A 113 -7.28 -21.04 17.50
CA HIS A 113 -6.22 -20.28 18.15
C HIS A 113 -5.02 -20.06 17.22
N SER A 114 -4.63 -21.08 16.46
CA SER A 114 -3.53 -20.98 15.49
C SER A 114 -3.85 -20.03 14.35
N LEU A 115 -5.09 -20.04 13.85
CA LEU A 115 -5.57 -19.11 12.83
C LEU A 115 -5.57 -17.67 13.35
N VAL A 116 -6.21 -17.39 14.49
CA VAL A 116 -6.31 -16.04 15.05
C VAL A 116 -4.93 -15.44 15.37
N ASN A 117 -3.98 -16.26 15.83
CA ASN A 117 -2.65 -15.80 16.20
C ASN A 117 -1.59 -15.96 15.08
N GLY A 118 -1.96 -16.53 13.93
CA GLY A 118 -1.05 -16.72 12.80
C GLY A 118 0.08 -17.72 13.06
N ILE A 119 -0.16 -18.75 13.87
CA ILE A 119 0.82 -19.77 14.31
C ILE A 119 0.88 -20.92 13.31
N THR A 120 2.05 -21.15 12.72
CA THR A 120 2.28 -22.23 11.73
C THR A 120 2.98 -23.47 12.29
N ASP A 121 3.51 -23.41 13.51
CA ASP A 121 4.39 -24.43 14.08
C ASP A 121 3.69 -25.79 14.27
N TYR A 122 2.40 -25.77 14.62
CA TYR A 122 1.62 -26.96 14.98
C TYR A 122 0.51 -27.30 13.99
N ILE A 123 0.33 -26.48 12.95
CA ILE A 123 -0.83 -26.59 12.04
C ILE A 123 -0.85 -27.93 11.33
N ASP A 124 0.31 -28.53 11.06
CA ASP A 124 0.39 -29.79 10.31
C ASP A 124 -0.21 -30.95 11.13
N ALA A 125 0.17 -31.02 12.40
CA ALA A 125 -0.31 -32.04 13.32
C ALA A 125 -1.78 -31.83 13.70
N ASP A 126 -2.19 -30.59 13.98
CA ASP A 126 -3.58 -30.30 14.34
C ASP A 126 -4.55 -30.53 13.17
N THR A 127 -4.13 -30.19 11.94
CA THR A 127 -4.97 -30.43 10.75
C THR A 127 -5.14 -31.92 10.49
N GLU A 128 -4.09 -32.72 10.66
CA GLU A 128 -4.18 -34.18 10.50
C GLU A 128 -5.03 -34.83 11.59
N GLU A 129 -4.92 -34.38 12.85
CA GLU A 129 -5.80 -34.84 13.93
C GLU A 129 -7.28 -34.52 13.63
N ALA A 130 -7.56 -33.30 13.15
CA ALA A 130 -8.91 -32.93 12.74
C ALA A 130 -9.39 -33.76 11.53
N ARG A 131 -8.54 -34.00 10.54
CA ARG A 131 -8.87 -34.83 9.37
C ARG A 131 -9.28 -36.25 9.77
N GLN A 132 -8.63 -36.84 10.79
CA GLN A 132 -8.99 -38.16 11.29
C GLN A 132 -10.28 -38.16 12.13
N LYS A 133 -10.60 -37.01 12.76
CA LYS A 133 -11.79 -36.85 13.61
C LYS A 133 -13.07 -36.59 12.80
N TYR A 134 -12.98 -35.82 11.72
CA TYR A 134 -14.14 -35.42 10.93
C TYR A 134 -14.45 -36.45 9.81
N PRO A 135 -15.73 -36.62 9.43
CA PRO A 135 -16.13 -37.62 8.43
C PRO A 135 -15.53 -37.38 7.05
N ARG A 136 -15.45 -36.13 6.61
CA ARG A 136 -14.84 -35.72 5.35
C ARG A 136 -13.71 -34.73 5.60
N PRO A 137 -12.59 -34.79 4.84
CA PRO A 137 -11.57 -33.74 4.85
C PRO A 137 -12.14 -32.34 4.60
N LEU A 138 -13.18 -32.21 3.77
CA LEU A 138 -13.86 -30.94 3.52
C LEU A 138 -14.55 -30.38 4.79
N ASP A 139 -15.04 -31.23 5.68
CA ASP A 139 -15.70 -30.81 6.91
C ASP A 139 -14.72 -30.12 7.88
N VAL A 140 -13.42 -30.40 7.78
CA VAL A 140 -12.38 -29.69 8.54
C VAL A 140 -12.23 -28.26 8.05
N ILE A 141 -12.36 -28.04 6.73
CA ILE A 141 -12.35 -26.71 6.12
C ILE A 141 -13.62 -25.97 6.53
N GLU A 142 -14.78 -26.52 6.23
CA GLU A 142 -16.09 -25.89 6.46
C GLU A 142 -16.44 -25.71 7.96
N GLY A 143 -15.83 -26.51 8.84
CA GLY A 143 -16.00 -26.42 10.29
C GLY A 143 -14.89 -25.60 10.97
N PRO A 144 -13.94 -26.24 11.67
CA PRO A 144 -13.03 -25.57 12.60
C PRO A 144 -12.11 -24.52 11.94
N LEU A 145 -11.73 -24.72 10.68
CA LEU A 145 -10.91 -23.75 9.97
C LEU A 145 -11.71 -22.49 9.60
N MET A 146 -12.90 -22.66 9.00
CA MET A 146 -13.78 -21.52 8.69
C MET A 146 -14.29 -20.82 9.94
N ASP A 147 -14.56 -21.53 11.04
CA ASP A 147 -14.90 -20.93 12.34
C ASP A 147 -13.78 -20.01 12.84
N GLY A 148 -12.52 -20.46 12.75
CA GLY A 148 -11.37 -19.62 13.08
C GLY A 148 -11.25 -18.38 12.17
N MET A 149 -11.52 -18.54 10.88
CA MET A 149 -11.50 -17.43 9.92
C MET A 149 -12.65 -16.43 10.11
N ASN A 150 -13.82 -16.88 10.55
CA ASN A 150 -14.93 -16.01 10.91
C ASN A 150 -14.55 -15.10 12.09
N VAL A 151 -13.87 -15.65 13.11
CA VAL A 151 -13.36 -14.85 14.24
C VAL A 151 -12.34 -13.81 13.76
N VAL A 152 -11.43 -14.17 12.84
CA VAL A 152 -10.49 -13.24 12.22
C VAL A 152 -11.23 -12.12 11.48
N GLY A 153 -12.27 -12.46 10.70
CA GLY A 153 -13.12 -11.51 9.99
C GLY A 153 -13.83 -10.54 10.93
N ASP A 154 -14.41 -11.03 12.02
CA ASP A 154 -15.10 -10.20 13.03
C ASP A 154 -14.14 -9.26 13.78
N LEU A 155 -12.93 -9.74 14.12
CA LEU A 155 -11.90 -8.92 14.77
C LEU A 155 -11.38 -7.83 13.82
N PHE A 156 -11.19 -8.16 12.55
CA PHE A 156 -10.79 -7.19 11.53
C PHE A 156 -11.89 -6.15 11.28
N GLY A 157 -13.15 -6.59 11.11
CA GLY A 157 -14.30 -5.72 10.91
C GLY A 157 -14.61 -4.80 12.09
N SER A 158 -14.30 -5.24 13.32
CA SER A 158 -14.41 -4.42 14.54
C SER A 158 -13.17 -3.56 14.83
N GLY A 159 -12.13 -3.61 14.00
CA GLY A 159 -10.89 -2.85 14.16
C GLY A 159 -10.00 -3.31 15.31
N LYS A 160 -10.20 -4.55 15.80
CA LYS A 160 -9.38 -5.19 16.84
C LYS A 160 -8.22 -6.01 16.28
N MET A 161 -8.24 -6.30 14.99
CA MET A 161 -7.18 -6.95 14.23
C MET A 161 -6.83 -6.09 13.01
N PHE A 162 -5.57 -6.12 12.59
CA PHE A 162 -5.06 -5.35 11.47
C PHE A 162 -4.58 -6.24 10.33
N LEU A 163 -4.40 -5.65 9.15
CA LEU A 163 -4.08 -6.39 7.93
C LEU A 163 -2.84 -7.32 8.07
N PRO A 164 -1.72 -6.92 8.73
CA PRO A 164 -0.59 -7.84 8.93
C PRO A 164 -0.97 -9.16 9.62
N GLN A 165 -1.88 -9.10 10.60
CA GLN A 165 -2.36 -10.27 11.33
C GLN A 165 -3.27 -11.11 10.45
N VAL A 166 -4.20 -10.48 9.71
CA VAL A 166 -5.12 -11.17 8.78
C VAL A 166 -4.33 -11.97 7.74
N VAL A 167 -3.25 -11.40 7.19
CA VAL A 167 -2.40 -12.10 6.23
C VAL A 167 -1.64 -13.27 6.89
N LYS A 168 -1.20 -13.13 8.15
CA LYS A 168 -0.61 -14.25 8.91
C LYS A 168 -1.63 -15.36 9.18
N SER A 169 -2.88 -15.03 9.48
CA SER A 169 -3.97 -16.00 9.63
C SER A 169 -4.26 -16.75 8.32
N ALA A 170 -4.31 -16.02 7.20
CA ALA A 170 -4.50 -16.62 5.87
C ALA A 170 -3.42 -17.65 5.52
N ARG A 171 -2.17 -17.38 5.91
CA ARG A 171 -1.05 -18.32 5.73
C ARG A 171 -1.29 -19.63 6.48
N VAL A 172 -1.77 -19.56 7.73
CA VAL A 172 -2.12 -20.75 8.53
C VAL A 172 -3.25 -21.53 7.85
N MET A 173 -4.29 -20.82 7.38
CA MET A 173 -5.42 -21.41 6.65
C MET A 173 -4.96 -22.15 5.38
N LYS A 174 -4.16 -21.50 4.52
CA LYS A 174 -3.65 -22.11 3.29
C LYS A 174 -2.82 -23.36 3.57
N LYS A 175 -1.93 -23.31 4.57
CA LYS A 175 -1.11 -24.46 4.96
C LYS A 175 -1.96 -25.65 5.43
N ALA A 176 -3.01 -25.40 6.21
CA ALA A 176 -3.96 -26.43 6.60
C ALA A 176 -4.71 -27.02 5.39
N VAL A 177 -5.25 -26.18 4.51
CA VAL A 177 -5.93 -26.64 3.28
C VAL A 177 -5.00 -27.48 2.41
N ALA A 178 -3.72 -27.08 2.26
CA ALA A 178 -2.73 -27.81 1.47
C ALA A 178 -2.54 -29.26 1.95
N ILE A 179 -2.65 -29.49 3.25
CA ILE A 179 -2.56 -30.83 3.85
C ILE A 179 -3.81 -31.66 3.53
N LEU A 180 -4.98 -31.01 3.49
CA LEU A 180 -6.26 -31.67 3.22
C LEU A 180 -6.47 -31.96 1.72
N THR A 181 -5.88 -31.15 0.82
CA THR A 181 -6.07 -31.26 -0.63
C THR A 181 -5.89 -32.68 -1.19
N PRO A 182 -4.80 -33.42 -0.89
CA PRO A 182 -4.64 -34.78 -1.40
C PRO A 182 -5.76 -35.72 -0.98
N PHE A 183 -6.29 -35.56 0.23
CA PHE A 183 -7.39 -36.38 0.75
C PHE A 183 -8.74 -35.99 0.14
N ILE A 184 -8.96 -34.70 -0.13
CA ILE A 184 -10.14 -34.21 -0.85
C ILE A 184 -10.15 -34.76 -2.28
N GLU A 185 -9.01 -34.77 -2.96
CA GLU A 185 -8.87 -35.31 -4.31
C GLU A 185 -9.11 -36.82 -4.35
N LEU A 186 -8.55 -37.57 -3.39
CA LEU A 186 -8.79 -39.00 -3.24
C LEU A 186 -10.27 -39.31 -2.99
N GLU A 187 -10.93 -38.62 -2.07
CA GLU A 187 -12.36 -38.82 -1.79
C GLU A 187 -13.22 -38.50 -3.02
N LYS A 188 -12.89 -37.43 -3.77
CA LYS A 188 -13.58 -37.09 -5.02
C LYS A 188 -13.39 -38.17 -6.09
N GLU A 189 -12.20 -38.74 -6.20
CA GLU A 189 -11.92 -39.82 -7.14
C GLU A 189 -12.65 -41.12 -6.75
N GLU A 190 -12.66 -41.47 -5.46
CA GLU A 190 -13.41 -42.62 -4.92
C GLU A 190 -14.92 -42.47 -5.15
N LYS A 191 -15.50 -41.31 -4.89
CA LYS A 191 -16.92 -41.02 -5.18
C LYS A 191 -17.21 -41.06 -6.68
N ARG A 192 -16.31 -40.50 -7.52
CA ARG A 192 -16.44 -40.57 -8.98
C ARG A 192 -16.45 -42.02 -9.50
N LEU A 193 -15.65 -42.89 -8.88
CA LEU A 193 -15.60 -44.32 -9.19
C LEU A 193 -16.82 -45.10 -8.64
N ALA A 194 -17.36 -44.69 -7.50
CA ALA A 194 -18.50 -45.34 -6.85
C ALA A 194 -19.87 -44.94 -7.43
N GLU A 195 -20.05 -43.69 -7.90
CA GLU A 195 -21.36 -43.14 -8.27
C GLU A 195 -21.61 -43.03 -9.80
N GLY A 196 -20.76 -43.62 -10.65
CA GLY A 196 -21.06 -43.69 -12.09
C GLY A 196 -21.18 -42.32 -12.80
N GLY A 197 -20.51 -41.28 -12.29
CA GLY A 197 -20.31 -40.03 -13.01
C GLY A 197 -21.34 -38.91 -12.82
N THR A 198 -22.30 -39.01 -11.89
CA THR A 198 -23.25 -37.92 -11.60
C THR A 198 -23.06 -37.37 -10.18
N GLY A 199 -22.04 -36.52 -10.00
CA GLY A 199 -21.79 -35.85 -8.72
C GLY A 199 -22.91 -34.85 -8.37
N VAL A 200 -23.57 -35.05 -7.24
CA VAL A 200 -24.54 -34.13 -6.63
C VAL A 200 -23.77 -32.94 -6.03
N GLY A 201 -24.24 -31.72 -6.33
CA GLY A 201 -23.56 -30.46 -6.04
C GLY A 201 -23.38 -30.18 -4.55
N GLU A 202 -22.12 -30.18 -4.12
CA GLU A 202 -21.68 -29.54 -2.88
C GLU A 202 -21.75 -28.01 -3.04
N SER A 203 -22.11 -27.27 -1.98
CA SER A 203 -22.17 -25.81 -2.00
C SER A 203 -20.77 -25.24 -2.25
N LYS A 204 -20.48 -24.87 -3.51
CA LYS A 204 -19.20 -24.28 -3.86
C LYS A 204 -19.11 -22.88 -3.27
N ALA A 205 -18.00 -22.59 -2.58
CA ALA A 205 -17.59 -21.24 -2.27
C ALA A 205 -17.66 -20.38 -3.54
N ALA A 206 -18.20 -19.16 -3.42
CA ALA A 206 -18.30 -18.28 -4.55
C ALA A 206 -16.91 -17.89 -5.07
N LYS A 207 -16.74 -17.92 -6.38
CA LYS A 207 -15.47 -17.74 -7.08
C LYS A 207 -15.29 -16.30 -7.53
N ILE A 208 -14.15 -15.72 -7.23
CA ILE A 208 -13.82 -14.34 -7.61
C ILE A 208 -12.54 -14.36 -8.43
N LEU A 209 -12.62 -13.85 -9.65
CA LEU A 209 -11.47 -13.69 -10.52
C LEU A 209 -10.85 -12.32 -10.30
N LEU A 210 -9.57 -12.26 -9.96
CA LEU A 210 -8.79 -11.04 -9.83
C LEU A 210 -7.72 -10.96 -10.91
N ALA A 211 -7.55 -9.78 -11.51
CA ALA A 211 -6.50 -9.54 -12.50
C ALA A 211 -5.96 -8.10 -12.43
N THR A 212 -4.65 -7.94 -12.56
CA THR A 212 -4.08 -6.64 -12.91
C THR A 212 -4.16 -6.49 -14.43
N VAL A 213 -4.75 -5.38 -14.87
CA VAL A 213 -5.12 -5.17 -16.28
C VAL A 213 -3.90 -5.16 -17.21
N LYS A 214 -4.18 -5.33 -18.50
CA LYS A 214 -3.19 -5.34 -19.59
C LYS A 214 -2.19 -4.18 -19.48
N GLY A 215 -0.90 -4.51 -19.63
CA GLY A 215 0.21 -3.56 -19.60
C GLY A 215 0.58 -3.01 -18.21
N ASP A 216 -0.14 -3.35 -17.14
CA ASP A 216 0.23 -3.00 -15.76
C ASP A 216 0.80 -4.21 -15.01
N VAL A 217 1.79 -3.96 -14.15
CA VAL A 217 2.64 -4.98 -13.52
C VAL A 217 2.52 -5.01 -12.00
N HIS A 218 1.84 -4.03 -11.40
CA HIS A 218 1.79 -3.91 -9.94
C HIS A 218 0.60 -4.66 -9.37
N ASP A 219 0.85 -5.46 -8.34
CA ASP A 219 -0.16 -6.38 -7.80
C ASP A 219 -0.20 -6.45 -6.26
N ILE A 220 0.57 -5.65 -5.53
CA ILE A 220 0.57 -5.67 -4.06
C ILE A 220 -0.86 -5.51 -3.51
N GLY A 221 -1.58 -4.47 -3.95
CA GLY A 221 -2.97 -4.24 -3.53
C GLY A 221 -3.93 -5.36 -3.96
N LYS A 222 -3.75 -5.92 -5.17
CA LYS A 222 -4.55 -7.06 -5.66
C LYS A 222 -4.33 -8.30 -4.77
N ASN A 223 -3.08 -8.58 -4.43
CA ASN A 223 -2.71 -9.72 -3.61
C ASN A 223 -3.29 -9.60 -2.21
N ILE A 224 -3.27 -8.39 -1.63
CA ILE A 224 -3.93 -8.09 -0.35
C ILE A 224 -5.44 -8.35 -0.44
N VAL A 225 -6.12 -7.82 -1.46
CA VAL A 225 -7.56 -8.06 -1.68
C VAL A 225 -7.86 -9.56 -1.82
N GLY A 226 -7.05 -10.29 -2.59
CA GLY A 226 -7.21 -11.74 -2.75
C GLY A 226 -7.05 -12.50 -1.43
N VAL A 227 -6.07 -12.14 -0.61
CA VAL A 227 -5.91 -12.73 0.73
C VAL A 227 -7.11 -12.43 1.62
N VAL A 228 -7.53 -11.16 1.69
CA VAL A 228 -8.64 -10.72 2.54
C VAL A 228 -9.97 -11.37 2.13
N LEU A 229 -10.26 -11.49 0.82
CA LEU A 229 -11.44 -12.19 0.33
C LEU A 229 -11.34 -13.70 0.61
N GLY A 230 -10.18 -14.32 0.39
CA GLY A 230 -9.97 -15.73 0.75
C GLY A 230 -10.21 -16.00 2.23
N CYS A 231 -9.84 -15.06 3.11
CA CYS A 231 -10.15 -15.14 4.54
C CYS A 231 -11.64 -15.10 4.87
N ASN A 232 -12.49 -14.67 3.94
CA ASN A 232 -13.94 -14.59 4.11
C ASN A 232 -14.67 -15.70 3.33
N GLY A 233 -13.98 -16.80 3.02
CA GLY A 233 -14.58 -18.01 2.45
C GLY A 233 -14.82 -17.96 0.94
N TYR A 234 -14.23 -17.01 0.22
CA TYR A 234 -14.30 -16.94 -1.24
C TYR A 234 -13.16 -17.74 -1.91
N ASP A 235 -13.44 -18.38 -3.04
CA ASP A 235 -12.43 -19.02 -3.89
C ASP A 235 -11.81 -17.98 -4.84
N ILE A 236 -10.52 -17.69 -4.68
CA ILE A 236 -9.85 -16.59 -5.39
C ILE A 236 -8.99 -17.11 -6.52
N ILE A 237 -9.34 -16.70 -7.74
CA ILE A 237 -8.60 -17.01 -8.96
C ILE A 237 -7.81 -15.76 -9.36
N ASP A 238 -6.52 -15.75 -9.09
CA ASP A 238 -5.62 -14.66 -9.48
C ASP A 238 -4.95 -14.96 -10.82
N LEU A 239 -5.30 -14.20 -11.87
CA LEU A 239 -4.70 -14.35 -13.20
C LEU A 239 -3.31 -13.69 -13.33
N GLY A 240 -2.85 -13.00 -12.28
CA GLY A 240 -1.58 -12.30 -12.25
C GLY A 240 -1.67 -10.89 -12.85
N VAL A 241 -0.62 -10.50 -13.56
CA VAL A 241 -0.42 -9.14 -14.10
C VAL A 241 -0.35 -9.11 -15.62
N MET A 242 -0.52 -7.91 -16.18
CA MET A 242 -0.57 -7.68 -17.62
C MET A 242 -1.61 -8.55 -18.35
N VAL A 243 -2.76 -8.80 -17.72
CA VAL A 243 -3.74 -9.77 -18.25
C VAL A 243 -4.64 -9.12 -19.31
N PRO A 244 -4.65 -9.62 -20.56
CA PRO A 244 -5.55 -9.11 -21.61
C PRO A 244 -7.03 -9.35 -21.31
N ALA A 245 -7.90 -8.44 -21.80
CA ALA A 245 -9.35 -8.50 -21.58
C ALA A 245 -9.98 -9.81 -22.07
N ASP A 246 -9.57 -10.30 -23.24
CA ASP A 246 -10.03 -11.57 -23.81
C ASP A 246 -9.69 -12.76 -22.90
N LYS A 247 -8.49 -12.79 -22.31
CA LYS A 247 -8.09 -13.82 -21.34
C LYS A 247 -8.91 -13.73 -20.05
N ILE A 248 -9.13 -12.53 -19.52
CA ILE A 248 -9.96 -12.32 -18.32
C ILE A 248 -11.36 -12.90 -18.55
N LEU A 249 -12.00 -12.52 -19.66
CA LEU A 249 -13.36 -12.96 -19.99
C LEU A 249 -13.44 -14.45 -20.31
N ALA A 250 -12.43 -15.01 -21.00
CA ALA A 250 -12.37 -16.43 -21.32
C ALA A 250 -12.23 -17.30 -20.07
N GLU A 251 -11.30 -16.96 -19.17
CA GLU A 251 -11.11 -17.70 -17.91
C GLU A 251 -12.28 -17.51 -16.95
N ALA A 252 -12.88 -16.31 -16.87
CA ALA A 252 -14.09 -16.07 -16.08
C ALA A 252 -15.24 -17.02 -16.45
N ARG A 253 -15.44 -17.25 -17.76
CA ARG A 253 -16.45 -18.19 -18.26
C ARG A 253 -16.07 -19.64 -18.01
N LYS A 254 -14.84 -20.01 -18.35
CA LYS A 254 -14.33 -21.38 -18.22
C LYS A 254 -14.34 -21.87 -16.78
N LEU A 255 -14.07 -20.97 -15.83
CA LEU A 255 -14.00 -21.29 -14.41
C LEU A 255 -15.31 -21.04 -13.66
N GLU A 256 -16.34 -20.54 -14.36
CA GLU A 256 -17.68 -20.23 -13.84
C GLU A 256 -17.59 -19.35 -12.59
N VAL A 257 -16.99 -18.16 -12.74
CA VAL A 257 -16.78 -17.23 -11.62
C VAL A 257 -18.01 -16.37 -11.35
N ASP A 258 -18.18 -15.92 -10.11
CA ASP A 258 -19.32 -15.15 -9.65
C ASP A 258 -19.08 -13.64 -9.69
N ALA A 259 -17.82 -13.20 -9.70
CA ALA A 259 -17.43 -11.80 -9.84
C ALA A 259 -16.05 -11.64 -10.48
N ILE A 260 -15.82 -10.49 -11.12
CA ILE A 260 -14.52 -10.10 -11.69
C ILE A 260 -14.03 -8.84 -10.98
N GLY A 261 -12.78 -8.85 -10.52
CA GLY A 261 -12.08 -7.70 -9.95
C GLY A 261 -10.86 -7.29 -10.78
N LEU A 262 -10.78 -6.00 -11.10
CA LEU A 262 -9.67 -5.42 -11.87
C LEU A 262 -8.82 -4.49 -10.99
N SER A 263 -7.51 -4.60 -11.16
CA SER A 263 -6.51 -3.75 -10.50
C SER A 263 -5.68 -2.95 -11.50
N GLY A 264 -5.31 -1.72 -11.15
CA GLY A 264 -4.40 -0.87 -11.92
C GLY A 264 -3.73 0.21 -11.06
N LEU A 265 -2.45 0.49 -11.34
CA LEU A 265 -1.60 1.48 -10.69
C LEU A 265 -1.35 2.71 -11.56
N ILE A 266 -1.22 2.56 -12.88
CA ILE A 266 -0.87 3.67 -13.77
C ILE A 266 -2.08 4.24 -14.52
N THR A 267 -1.96 5.44 -15.06
CA THR A 267 -3.09 6.11 -15.72
C THR A 267 -3.59 5.40 -16.99
N PRO A 268 -2.74 4.76 -17.83
CA PRO A 268 -3.21 3.93 -18.94
C PRO A 268 -4.10 2.75 -18.51
N SER A 269 -3.94 2.22 -17.30
CA SER A 269 -4.72 1.10 -16.76
C SER A 269 -6.21 1.44 -16.66
N LEU A 270 -6.56 2.72 -16.49
CA LEU A 270 -7.95 3.18 -16.44
C LEU A 270 -8.67 2.96 -17.79
N ASP A 271 -7.97 3.14 -18.90
CA ASP A 271 -8.53 2.91 -20.24
C ASP A 271 -8.72 1.41 -20.51
N GLU A 272 -7.82 0.57 -20.01
CA GLU A 272 -7.98 -0.89 -20.08
C GLU A 272 -9.18 -1.36 -19.25
N MET A 273 -9.45 -0.78 -18.07
CA MET A 273 -10.66 -1.10 -17.31
C MET A 273 -11.96 -0.70 -18.04
N VAL A 274 -11.95 0.44 -18.74
CA VAL A 274 -13.05 0.84 -19.64
C VAL A 274 -13.22 -0.16 -20.77
N HIS A 275 -12.11 -0.62 -21.37
CA HIS A 275 -12.13 -1.62 -22.44
C HIS A 275 -12.71 -2.95 -21.95
N VAL A 276 -12.29 -3.45 -20.78
CA VAL A 276 -12.85 -4.68 -20.19
C VAL A 276 -14.35 -4.55 -19.97
N ALA A 277 -14.83 -3.44 -19.40
CA ALA A 277 -16.26 -3.21 -19.20
C ALA A 277 -17.05 -3.25 -20.53
N ARG A 278 -16.52 -2.63 -21.59
CA ARG A 278 -17.10 -2.69 -22.94
C ARG A 278 -17.14 -4.11 -23.50
N GLU A 279 -16.06 -4.87 -23.33
CA GLU A 279 -15.98 -6.26 -23.80
C GLU A 279 -16.93 -7.17 -23.02
N MET A 280 -17.09 -6.96 -21.71
CA MET A 280 -18.10 -7.67 -20.91
C MET A 280 -19.50 -7.43 -21.47
N LYS A 281 -19.84 -6.17 -21.79
CA LYS A 281 -21.12 -5.82 -22.42
C LYS A 281 -21.26 -6.45 -23.81
N ARG A 282 -20.25 -6.29 -24.67
CA ARG A 282 -20.24 -6.81 -26.05
C ARG A 282 -20.44 -8.33 -26.09
N THR A 283 -19.90 -9.03 -25.11
CA THR A 283 -19.96 -10.49 -25.04
C THR A 283 -21.15 -11.03 -24.25
N GLY A 284 -22.01 -10.17 -23.71
CA GLY A 284 -23.21 -10.54 -22.96
C GLY A 284 -22.93 -11.14 -21.58
N MET A 285 -21.86 -10.71 -20.92
CA MET A 285 -21.54 -11.12 -19.55
C MET A 285 -22.49 -10.41 -18.57
N GLU A 286 -22.90 -11.11 -17.51
CA GLU A 286 -23.83 -10.58 -16.48
C GLU A 286 -23.23 -10.53 -15.06
N LEU A 287 -21.93 -10.82 -14.94
CA LEU A 287 -21.19 -10.83 -13.68
C LEU A 287 -20.94 -9.39 -13.19
N PRO A 288 -20.99 -9.12 -11.87
CA PRO A 288 -20.57 -7.84 -11.33
C PRO A 288 -19.07 -7.60 -11.55
N LEU A 289 -18.73 -6.32 -11.79
CA LEU A 289 -17.36 -5.85 -12.02
C LEU A 289 -16.89 -4.96 -10.85
N LEU A 290 -15.84 -5.39 -10.16
CA LEU A 290 -15.16 -4.66 -9.10
C LEU A 290 -13.95 -3.92 -9.68
N ILE A 291 -13.81 -2.63 -9.36
CA ILE A 291 -12.72 -1.77 -9.82
C ILE A 291 -11.92 -1.28 -8.62
N GLY A 292 -10.60 -1.48 -8.62
CA GLY A 292 -9.69 -0.97 -7.59
C GLY A 292 -8.27 -0.70 -8.10
N GLY A 293 -7.41 -0.20 -7.21
CA GLY A 293 -6.03 0.18 -7.53
C GLY A 293 -5.81 1.70 -7.46
N ALA A 294 -4.54 2.13 -7.39
CA ALA A 294 -4.20 3.49 -6.94
C ALA A 294 -4.70 4.62 -7.85
N THR A 295 -4.78 4.38 -9.17
CA THR A 295 -5.30 5.37 -10.13
C THR A 295 -6.82 5.38 -10.22
N THR A 296 -7.48 4.38 -9.65
CA THR A 296 -8.94 4.28 -9.68
C THR A 296 -9.57 5.24 -8.66
N SER A 297 -10.79 5.69 -8.95
CA SER A 297 -11.56 6.51 -8.01
C SER A 297 -13.05 6.32 -8.25
N ARG A 298 -13.86 6.57 -7.21
CA ARG A 298 -15.32 6.56 -7.33
C ARG A 298 -15.80 7.45 -8.48
N MET A 299 -15.22 8.64 -8.60
CA MET A 299 -15.58 9.60 -9.65
C MET A 299 -15.24 9.06 -11.04
N HIS A 300 -14.03 8.56 -11.25
CA HIS A 300 -13.63 7.99 -12.54
C HIS A 300 -14.51 6.79 -12.92
N THR A 301 -14.73 5.86 -11.98
CA THR A 301 -15.58 4.69 -12.22
C THR A 301 -17.01 5.09 -12.60
N ALA A 302 -17.62 6.03 -11.87
CA ALA A 302 -18.96 6.53 -12.15
C ALA A 302 -19.08 7.19 -13.53
N VAL A 303 -18.08 7.98 -13.92
CA VAL A 303 -18.12 8.79 -15.15
C VAL A 303 -17.67 8.02 -16.40
N ARG A 304 -16.78 7.04 -16.26
CA ARG A 304 -16.06 6.44 -17.40
C ARG A 304 -16.23 4.94 -17.56
N ILE A 305 -16.36 4.18 -16.47
CA ILE A 305 -16.39 2.71 -16.52
C ILE A 305 -17.82 2.21 -16.42
N ALA A 306 -18.56 2.65 -15.39
CA ALA A 306 -19.94 2.24 -15.15
C ALA A 306 -20.91 2.47 -16.33
N PRO A 307 -20.78 3.53 -17.16
CA PRO A 307 -21.64 3.70 -18.33
C PRO A 307 -21.44 2.65 -19.43
N GLU A 308 -20.33 1.92 -19.40
CA GLU A 308 -19.93 0.98 -20.45
C GLU A 308 -20.41 -0.45 -20.17
N TYR A 309 -20.99 -0.71 -19.00
CA TYR A 309 -21.45 -2.04 -18.58
C TYR A 309 -22.69 -1.99 -17.67
N ASP A 310 -23.67 -2.86 -17.93
CA ASP A 310 -25.02 -2.73 -17.37
C ASP A 310 -25.27 -3.58 -16.11
N HIS A 311 -24.44 -4.61 -15.85
CA HIS A 311 -24.69 -5.59 -14.78
C HIS A 311 -23.92 -5.32 -13.47
N GLY A 312 -23.61 -4.05 -13.23
CA GLY A 312 -23.02 -3.57 -11.98
C GLY A 312 -21.51 -3.38 -12.06
N VAL A 313 -21.08 -2.13 -11.93
CA VAL A 313 -19.67 -1.74 -11.77
C VAL A 313 -19.53 -1.02 -10.44
N ILE A 314 -18.66 -1.50 -9.57
CA ILE A 314 -18.45 -0.92 -8.23
C ILE A 314 -16.97 -0.64 -8.01
N HIS A 315 -16.67 0.62 -7.68
CA HIS A 315 -15.37 1.01 -7.17
C HIS A 315 -15.21 0.60 -5.71
N VAL A 316 -14.19 -0.20 -5.42
CA VAL A 316 -13.80 -0.61 -4.07
C VAL A 316 -12.52 0.10 -3.69
N LEU A 317 -12.55 0.81 -2.55
CA LEU A 317 -11.45 1.70 -2.15
C LEU A 317 -10.22 0.95 -1.64
N ASP A 318 -10.44 -0.10 -0.85
CA ASP A 318 -9.42 -0.78 -0.04
C ASP A 318 -9.83 -2.24 0.18
N ALA A 319 -8.92 -3.05 0.71
CA ALA A 319 -9.17 -4.47 0.89
C ALA A 319 -10.25 -4.74 1.94
N SER A 320 -10.31 -3.92 2.99
CA SER A 320 -11.34 -4.06 4.04
C SER A 320 -12.77 -3.97 3.50
N ARG A 321 -13.03 -3.03 2.59
CA ARG A 321 -14.34 -2.83 1.98
C ARG A 321 -14.68 -3.89 0.94
N SER A 322 -13.68 -4.57 0.38
CA SER A 322 -13.89 -5.62 -0.63
C SER A 322 -14.78 -6.75 -0.10
N VAL A 323 -14.63 -7.11 1.18
CA VAL A 323 -15.41 -8.15 1.85
C VAL A 323 -16.89 -7.80 1.88
N THR A 324 -17.24 -6.63 2.42
CA THR A 324 -18.63 -6.20 2.58
C THR A 324 -19.31 -5.99 1.23
N VAL A 325 -18.60 -5.41 0.26
CA VAL A 325 -19.13 -5.19 -1.09
C VAL A 325 -19.40 -6.53 -1.79
N THR A 326 -18.44 -7.44 -1.75
CA THR A 326 -18.57 -8.76 -2.37
C THR A 326 -19.69 -9.58 -1.71
N GLY A 327 -19.75 -9.62 -0.39
CA GLY A 327 -20.81 -10.33 0.33
C GLY A 327 -22.20 -9.78 0.05
N SER A 328 -22.32 -8.47 -0.15
CA SER A 328 -23.59 -7.86 -0.56
C SER A 328 -23.96 -8.21 -2.02
N LEU A 329 -22.98 -8.32 -2.91
CA LEU A 329 -23.17 -8.63 -4.33
C LEU A 329 -23.58 -10.08 -4.62
N LEU A 330 -23.21 -10.99 -3.74
CA LEU A 330 -23.42 -12.43 -3.91
C LEU A 330 -24.62 -12.96 -3.14
N ASN A 331 -25.31 -12.10 -2.39
CA ASN A 331 -26.49 -12.44 -1.60
C ASN A 331 -27.75 -11.67 -2.07
N GLU A 332 -28.86 -11.83 -1.36
CA GLU A 332 -30.15 -11.16 -1.66
C GLU A 332 -30.06 -9.62 -1.70
N GLN A 333 -29.04 -9.05 -1.06
CA GLN A 333 -28.77 -7.61 -1.04
C GLN A 333 -28.22 -7.04 -2.36
N LYS A 334 -27.91 -7.90 -3.35
CA LYS A 334 -27.32 -7.50 -4.64
C LYS A 334 -28.14 -6.40 -5.33
N ALA A 335 -29.46 -6.59 -5.42
CA ALA A 335 -30.34 -5.65 -6.13
C ALA A 335 -30.32 -4.25 -5.47
N ASP A 336 -30.40 -4.21 -4.14
CA ASP A 336 -30.40 -2.97 -3.37
C ASP A 336 -29.06 -2.23 -3.46
N LEU A 337 -27.95 -2.97 -3.36
CA LEU A 337 -26.61 -2.40 -3.51
C LEU A 337 -26.43 -1.80 -4.90
N LEU A 338 -26.75 -2.55 -5.96
CA LEU A 338 -26.61 -2.08 -7.34
C LEU A 338 -27.51 -0.87 -7.63
N ALA A 339 -28.75 -0.86 -7.12
CA ALA A 339 -29.65 0.28 -7.27
C ALA A 339 -29.10 1.53 -6.55
N LYS A 340 -28.60 1.38 -5.33
CA LYS A 340 -27.99 2.46 -4.55
C LYS A 340 -26.73 3.00 -5.23
N THR A 341 -25.84 2.13 -5.69
CA THR A 341 -24.61 2.52 -6.40
C THR A 341 -24.94 3.22 -7.71
N LYS A 342 -25.93 2.73 -8.47
CA LYS A 342 -26.37 3.37 -9.71
C LYS A 342 -26.87 4.79 -9.45
N ALA A 343 -27.72 4.99 -8.45
CA ALA A 343 -28.20 6.31 -8.07
C ALA A 343 -27.07 7.25 -7.62
N GLU A 344 -26.10 6.74 -6.85
CA GLU A 344 -24.89 7.49 -6.47
C GLU A 344 -24.09 7.91 -7.71
N TYR A 345 -23.87 6.99 -8.65
CA TYR A 345 -23.06 7.24 -9.85
C TYR A 345 -23.77 8.14 -10.86
N ASP A 346 -25.09 8.05 -10.97
CA ASP A 346 -25.92 8.99 -11.74
C ASP A 346 -25.77 10.40 -11.20
N LYS A 347 -25.85 10.55 -9.87
CA LYS A 347 -25.65 11.84 -9.21
C LYS A 347 -24.23 12.37 -9.42
N LEU A 348 -23.20 11.54 -9.21
CA LEU A 348 -21.81 11.94 -9.43
C LEU A 348 -21.57 12.40 -10.87
N ARG A 349 -22.16 11.70 -11.86
CA ARG A 349 -22.10 12.11 -13.27
C ARG A 349 -22.80 13.43 -13.54
N GLN A 350 -23.99 13.63 -12.98
CA GLN A 350 -24.71 14.90 -13.09
C GLN A 350 -23.93 16.04 -12.45
N ASP A 351 -23.42 15.85 -11.23
CA ASP A 351 -22.61 16.84 -10.52
C ASP A 351 -21.31 17.15 -11.27
N PHE A 352 -20.65 16.13 -11.83
CA PHE A 352 -19.45 16.29 -12.66
C PHE A 352 -19.77 17.09 -13.94
N GLY A 353 -20.88 16.77 -14.61
CA GLY A 353 -21.36 17.52 -15.78
C GLY A 353 -21.77 18.95 -15.46
N ALA A 354 -22.36 19.21 -14.29
CA ALA A 354 -22.76 20.54 -13.84
C ALA A 354 -21.56 21.40 -13.40
N LYS A 355 -20.55 20.79 -12.75
CA LYS A 355 -19.27 21.43 -12.39
C LYS A 355 -18.37 21.70 -13.60
N ARG A 356 -18.76 21.25 -14.79
CA ARG A 356 -18.16 21.64 -16.07
C ARG A 356 -18.41 23.12 -16.41
N SER A 357 -19.09 23.89 -15.53
CA SER A 357 -18.89 25.33 -15.41
C SER A 357 -17.41 25.59 -15.02
N ALA A 358 -16.56 25.57 -16.05
CA ALA A 358 -15.11 25.48 -15.98
C ALA A 358 -14.53 26.49 -14.99
N LYS A 359 -13.54 26.06 -14.19
CA LYS A 359 -12.51 27.02 -13.78
C LYS A 359 -12.05 27.67 -15.07
N PRO A 360 -12.13 29.00 -15.22
CA PRO A 360 -11.83 29.64 -16.49
C PRO A 360 -10.45 29.14 -16.95
N MET A 361 -10.38 28.63 -18.17
CA MET A 361 -9.14 28.24 -18.81
C MET A 361 -8.72 29.33 -19.78
N VAL A 362 -7.42 29.43 -20.00
CA VAL A 362 -6.82 30.29 -21.02
C VAL A 362 -6.42 29.43 -22.20
N ASN A 363 -6.41 30.02 -23.40
CA ASN A 363 -5.86 29.30 -24.56
C ASN A 363 -4.36 29.04 -24.38
N TYR A 364 -3.81 28.13 -25.17
CA TYR A 364 -2.42 27.70 -25.04
C TYR A 364 -1.43 28.87 -25.18
N ASN A 365 -1.65 29.76 -26.14
CA ASN A 365 -0.78 30.91 -26.37
C ASN A 365 -0.79 31.91 -25.20
N GLU A 366 -1.96 32.20 -24.63
CA GLU A 366 -2.08 33.01 -23.41
C GLU A 366 -1.37 32.37 -22.22
N ALA A 367 -1.45 31.04 -22.08
CA ALA A 367 -0.71 30.32 -21.04
C ALA A 367 0.81 30.42 -21.25
N VAL A 368 1.28 30.33 -22.50
CA VAL A 368 2.70 30.50 -22.88
C VAL A 368 3.19 31.92 -22.59
N GLU A 369 2.39 32.94 -22.86
CA GLU A 369 2.72 34.33 -22.51
C GLU A 369 2.82 34.52 -20.99
N ASN A 370 1.95 33.87 -20.22
CA ASN A 370 1.99 33.86 -18.76
C ASN A 370 2.95 32.81 -18.16
N LYS A 371 4.05 32.48 -18.84
CA LYS A 371 5.08 31.55 -18.36
C LYS A 371 5.78 32.03 -17.08
N THR A 372 6.52 31.13 -16.45
CA THR A 372 7.39 31.49 -15.32
C THR A 372 8.46 32.49 -15.77
N GLN A 373 8.55 33.63 -15.11
CA GLN A 373 9.52 34.67 -15.40
C GLN A 373 10.80 34.43 -14.58
N ILE A 374 11.89 34.07 -15.25
CA ILE A 374 13.19 33.78 -14.64
C ILE A 374 14.21 34.82 -15.12
N ASN A 375 14.97 35.39 -14.18
CA ASN A 375 16.10 36.25 -14.50
C ASN A 375 17.34 35.42 -14.88
N TRP A 376 17.43 35.04 -16.15
CA TRP A 376 18.53 34.20 -16.64
C TRP A 376 19.91 34.82 -16.53
N LYS A 377 20.02 36.16 -16.45
CA LYS A 377 21.30 36.86 -16.29
C LYS A 377 21.92 36.65 -14.90
N GLU A 378 21.10 36.39 -13.90
CA GLU A 378 21.54 36.11 -12.52
C GLU A 378 21.77 34.62 -12.27
N TYR A 379 21.18 33.76 -13.11
CA TYR A 379 21.37 32.33 -13.03
C TYR A 379 22.69 31.93 -13.70
N LYS A 380 23.53 31.22 -12.94
CA LYS A 380 24.78 30.63 -13.45
C LYS A 380 24.61 29.11 -13.45
N PRO A 381 24.39 28.48 -14.61
CA PRO A 381 24.33 27.03 -14.71
C PRO A 381 25.61 26.39 -14.16
N ILE A 382 25.45 25.34 -13.36
CA ILE A 382 26.58 24.55 -12.88
C ILE A 382 26.74 23.36 -13.82
N GLN A 383 27.93 23.20 -14.38
CA GLN A 383 28.23 22.07 -15.24
C GLN A 383 28.38 20.81 -14.39
N PRO A 384 27.81 19.67 -14.84
CA PRO A 384 28.01 18.40 -14.19
C PRO A 384 29.48 17.95 -14.32
N ALA A 385 29.91 17.05 -13.44
CA ALA A 385 31.26 16.52 -13.42
C ALA A 385 31.59 15.67 -14.67
N PHE A 386 30.57 15.21 -15.40
CA PHE A 386 30.68 14.50 -16.67
C PHE A 386 29.41 14.70 -17.52
N GLU A 387 29.53 14.43 -18.81
CA GLU A 387 28.40 14.31 -19.74
C GLU A 387 28.32 12.86 -20.27
N GLY A 388 27.11 12.43 -20.64
CA GLY A 388 26.82 11.03 -20.96
C GLY A 388 26.35 10.25 -19.73
N ILE A 389 26.49 8.92 -19.77
CA ILE A 389 25.93 8.02 -18.75
C ILE A 389 26.99 7.48 -17.79
N LYS A 390 26.56 7.20 -16.55
CA LYS A 390 27.28 6.44 -15.54
C LYS A 390 26.37 5.34 -14.99
N ILE A 391 26.90 4.13 -14.92
CA ILE A 391 26.19 2.93 -14.47
C ILE A 391 26.69 2.57 -13.07
N PHE A 392 25.75 2.25 -12.19
CA PHE A 392 25.98 1.72 -10.84
C PHE A 392 25.46 0.28 -10.80
N GLU A 393 26.35 -0.67 -11.08
CA GLU A 393 26.04 -2.09 -10.97
C GLU A 393 26.23 -2.56 -9.53
N ASN A 394 25.26 -3.32 -9.00
CA ASN A 394 25.31 -3.89 -7.64
C ASN A 394 25.60 -2.82 -6.57
N PHE A 395 24.88 -1.71 -6.62
CA PHE A 395 25.02 -0.65 -5.63
C PHE A 395 24.79 -1.20 -4.21
N PRO A 396 25.64 -0.89 -3.22
CA PRO A 396 25.52 -1.46 -1.88
C PRO A 396 24.18 -1.14 -1.22
N LEU A 397 23.39 -2.17 -0.93
CA LEU A 397 22.05 -2.02 -0.35
C LEU A 397 22.09 -1.36 1.04
N GLU A 398 23.17 -1.54 1.79
CA GLU A 398 23.39 -0.94 3.11
C GLU A 398 23.39 0.59 3.04
N LYS A 399 23.80 1.16 1.90
CA LYS A 399 23.77 2.61 1.67
C LYS A 399 22.37 3.14 1.41
N LEU A 400 21.42 2.27 1.05
CA LEU A 400 20.03 2.66 0.77
C LEU A 400 19.19 2.71 2.05
N ILE A 401 19.52 1.89 3.06
CA ILE A 401 18.72 1.79 4.30
C ILE A 401 18.43 3.15 4.95
N PRO A 402 19.39 4.09 5.07
CA PRO A 402 19.13 5.39 5.69
C PRO A 402 18.14 6.28 4.92
N PHE A 403 17.90 5.99 3.64
CA PHE A 403 17.02 6.75 2.74
C PHE A 403 15.61 6.14 2.64
N ILE A 404 15.33 5.05 3.35
CA ILE A 404 14.00 4.44 3.31
C ILE A 404 12.99 5.36 3.99
N ASP A 405 11.99 5.81 3.23
CA ASP A 405 10.74 6.31 3.78
C ASP A 405 9.81 5.11 4.08
N TRP A 406 9.65 4.84 5.38
CA TRP A 406 8.79 3.77 5.89
C TRP A 406 7.31 4.14 5.89
N GLN A 407 6.94 5.42 5.71
CA GLN A 407 5.55 5.84 5.72
C GLN A 407 4.70 5.08 4.67
N PRO A 408 5.11 4.96 3.39
CA PRO A 408 4.32 4.22 2.42
C PRO A 408 4.34 2.71 2.63
N PHE A 409 5.35 2.16 3.34
CA PHE A 409 5.34 0.76 3.75
C PHE A 409 4.16 0.48 4.70
N PHE A 410 3.93 1.31 5.72
CA PHE A 410 2.76 1.15 6.60
C PHE A 410 1.43 1.40 5.89
N ILE A 411 1.39 2.37 4.95
CA ILE A 411 0.20 2.63 4.13
C ILE A 411 -0.17 1.40 3.30
N ALA A 412 0.81 0.73 2.69
CA ALA A 412 0.57 -0.50 1.92
C ALA A 412 -0.01 -1.64 2.78
N TRP A 413 0.25 -1.61 4.09
CA TRP A 413 -0.30 -2.54 5.08
C TRP A 413 -1.57 -2.02 5.78
N GLU A 414 -2.23 -0.99 5.25
CA GLU A 414 -3.43 -0.35 5.81
C GLU A 414 -3.27 0.08 7.29
N LEU A 415 -2.02 0.36 7.71
CA LEU A 415 -1.71 0.91 9.03
C LEU A 415 -1.56 2.43 8.95
N HIS A 416 -2.59 3.13 9.40
CA HIS A 416 -2.63 4.59 9.40
C HIS A 416 -1.91 5.18 10.60
N GLY A 417 -0.95 6.07 10.35
CA GLY A 417 -0.16 6.75 11.36
C GLY A 417 1.12 7.29 10.76
N LYS A 418 1.73 8.30 11.38
CA LYS A 418 2.99 8.88 10.90
C LYS A 418 4.17 8.06 11.40
N PHE A 419 5.11 7.67 10.54
CA PHE A 419 6.38 7.08 10.98
C PHE A 419 7.35 8.17 11.50
N PRO A 420 8.10 7.94 12.60
CA PRO A 420 8.15 6.72 13.44
C PRO A 420 7.09 6.68 14.55
N GLN A 421 6.25 7.71 14.71
CA GLN A 421 5.27 7.79 15.81
C GLN A 421 4.28 6.61 15.84
N ILE A 422 3.97 6.02 14.67
CA ILE A 422 3.10 4.86 14.52
C ILE A 422 3.58 3.66 15.33
N LEU A 423 4.89 3.51 15.57
CA LEU A 423 5.47 2.40 16.33
C LEU A 423 5.06 2.43 17.81
N THR A 424 4.77 3.62 18.34
CA THR A 424 4.35 3.84 19.73
C THR A 424 2.88 4.23 19.84
N ASP A 425 2.11 4.08 18.76
CA ASP A 425 0.68 4.39 18.77
C ASP A 425 -0.09 3.46 19.73
N GLU A 426 -1.04 4.02 20.47
CA GLU A 426 -1.78 3.29 21.50
C GLU A 426 -2.67 2.17 20.95
N LYS A 427 -3.13 2.29 19.71
CA LYS A 427 -4.03 1.32 19.07
C LYS A 427 -3.27 0.36 18.17
N VAL A 428 -2.41 0.89 17.31
CA VAL A 428 -1.75 0.10 16.26
C VAL A 428 -0.27 -0.15 16.54
N GLY A 429 0.34 0.49 17.53
CA GLY A 429 1.80 0.53 17.71
C GLY A 429 2.44 -0.83 17.98
N VAL A 430 1.74 -1.71 18.70
CA VAL A 430 2.21 -3.09 18.92
C VAL A 430 2.35 -3.84 17.59
N GLU A 431 1.33 -3.78 16.74
CA GLU A 431 1.34 -4.49 15.45
C GLU A 431 2.21 -3.79 14.41
N ALA A 432 2.26 -2.45 14.41
CA ALA A 432 3.18 -1.68 13.58
C ALA A 432 4.65 -2.00 13.92
N THR A 433 4.99 -2.10 15.21
CA THR A 433 6.33 -2.47 15.66
C THR A 433 6.69 -3.91 15.27
N LYS A 434 5.77 -4.86 15.42
CA LYS A 434 6.00 -6.25 14.97
C LYS A 434 6.24 -6.31 13.46
N LEU A 435 5.38 -5.68 12.67
CA LEU A 435 5.53 -5.63 11.21
C LEU A 435 6.85 -4.99 10.80
N TYR A 436 7.24 -3.89 11.45
CA TYR A 436 8.51 -3.22 11.21
C TYR A 436 9.71 -4.13 11.50
N ASN A 437 9.69 -4.85 12.62
CA ASN A 437 10.75 -5.78 12.99
C ASN A 437 10.82 -6.97 12.03
N ASP A 438 9.68 -7.52 11.60
CA ASP A 438 9.63 -8.58 10.59
C ASP A 438 10.23 -8.10 9.26
N ALA A 439 9.87 -6.89 8.82
CA ALA A 439 10.42 -6.28 7.61
C ALA A 439 11.92 -6.02 7.71
N LYS A 440 12.40 -5.54 8.86
CA LYS A 440 13.83 -5.37 9.13
C LYS A 440 14.60 -6.69 9.11
N ALA A 441 14.06 -7.73 9.73
CA ALA A 441 14.69 -9.05 9.74
C ALA A 441 14.78 -9.62 8.32
N LEU A 442 13.72 -9.47 7.50
CA LEU A 442 13.77 -9.87 6.10
C LEU A 442 14.78 -9.02 5.32
N LEU A 443 14.81 -7.70 5.52
CA LEU A 443 15.78 -6.80 4.88
C LEU A 443 17.23 -7.19 5.21
N GLU A 444 17.54 -7.50 6.47
CA GLU A 444 18.86 -7.98 6.89
C GLU A 444 19.24 -9.29 6.18
N LYS A 445 18.27 -10.18 5.97
CA LYS A 445 18.46 -11.40 5.19
C LYS A 445 18.73 -11.10 3.71
N LEU A 446 17.98 -10.18 3.11
CA LEU A 446 18.17 -9.78 1.70
C LEU A 446 19.61 -9.32 1.44
N ILE A 447 20.16 -8.57 2.38
CA ILE A 447 21.50 -8.00 2.29
C ILE A 447 22.56 -9.07 2.56
N SER A 448 22.47 -9.77 3.68
CA SER A 448 23.48 -10.74 4.11
C SER A 448 23.59 -11.94 3.16
N GLU A 449 22.46 -12.42 2.64
CA GLU A 449 22.41 -13.54 1.69
C GLU A 449 22.42 -13.10 0.23
N LYS A 450 22.50 -11.78 -0.05
CA LYS A 450 22.55 -11.19 -1.41
C LYS A 450 21.41 -11.66 -2.33
N TRP A 451 20.20 -11.69 -1.81
CA TRP A 451 19.00 -12.09 -2.57
C TRP A 451 18.66 -11.14 -3.70
N VAL A 452 18.99 -9.86 -3.55
CA VAL A 452 18.67 -8.82 -4.51
C VAL A 452 19.89 -7.94 -4.77
N SER A 453 19.88 -7.24 -5.91
CA SER A 453 20.90 -6.23 -6.24
C SER A 453 20.25 -4.93 -6.71
N ALA A 454 20.86 -3.80 -6.36
CA ALA A 454 20.42 -2.49 -6.82
C ALA A 454 21.21 -2.08 -8.07
N HIS A 455 20.50 -1.75 -9.16
CA HIS A 455 21.07 -1.30 -10.42
C HIS A 455 20.58 0.11 -10.74
N GLY A 456 21.50 1.03 -11.02
CA GLY A 456 21.18 2.43 -11.29
C GLY A 456 21.92 2.95 -12.52
N VAL A 457 21.27 3.81 -13.29
CA VAL A 457 21.88 4.55 -14.40
C VAL A 457 21.52 6.01 -14.25
N VAL A 458 22.50 6.89 -14.42
CA VAL A 458 22.31 8.34 -14.44
C VAL A 458 23.07 8.92 -15.62
N GLY A 459 22.56 9.98 -16.21
CA GLY A 459 23.29 10.73 -17.21
C GLY A 459 22.93 12.20 -17.26
N PHE A 460 23.81 12.98 -17.89
CA PHE A 460 23.66 14.43 -18.05
C PHE A 460 24.03 14.84 -19.47
N TRP A 461 23.25 15.78 -20.01
CA TRP A 461 23.43 16.27 -21.38
C TRP A 461 23.20 17.78 -21.45
N PRO A 462 23.96 18.50 -22.29
CA PRO A 462 23.63 19.88 -22.60
C PRO A 462 22.20 19.99 -23.13
N ALA A 463 21.45 20.94 -22.58
CA ALA A 463 20.06 21.19 -22.92
C ALA A 463 19.76 22.68 -23.03
N GLU A 464 18.84 23.00 -23.92
CA GLU A 464 18.37 24.36 -24.15
C GLU A 464 16.88 24.36 -24.49
N LYS A 465 16.16 25.36 -24.01
CA LYS A 465 14.76 25.57 -24.36
C LYS A 465 14.67 26.25 -25.72
N THR A 466 14.22 25.51 -26.73
CA THR A 466 14.12 25.96 -28.14
C THR A 466 12.71 26.39 -28.53
N GLY A 467 11.69 26.02 -27.75
CA GLY A 467 10.31 26.43 -27.94
C GLY A 467 9.61 26.76 -26.62
N PRO A 468 8.33 27.16 -26.63
CA PRO A 468 7.58 27.44 -25.39
C PRO A 468 7.62 26.31 -24.38
N ASP A 469 7.51 25.07 -24.85
CA ASP A 469 7.44 23.85 -24.04
C ASP A 469 8.32 22.71 -24.57
N THR A 470 9.29 23.05 -25.44
CA THR A 470 10.26 22.14 -26.05
C THR A 470 11.64 22.38 -25.47
N VAL A 471 12.28 21.30 -25.01
CA VAL A 471 13.67 21.29 -24.56
C VAL A 471 14.48 20.42 -25.51
N HIS A 472 15.44 21.02 -26.18
CA HIS A 472 16.41 20.33 -27.02
C HIS A 472 17.53 19.76 -26.15
N VAL A 473 17.85 18.49 -26.34
CA VAL A 473 18.91 17.77 -25.61
C VAL A 473 19.95 17.27 -26.61
N ALA A 474 21.19 17.70 -26.41
CA ALA A 474 22.32 17.32 -27.25
C ALA A 474 22.99 16.05 -26.69
N ASN A 475 22.84 14.93 -27.38
CA ASN A 475 23.49 13.67 -27.02
C ASN A 475 24.42 13.22 -28.15
N ASN A 476 25.75 13.36 -27.97
CA ASN A 476 26.82 13.08 -28.94
C ASN A 476 26.45 12.12 -30.11
N GLY A 477 25.91 12.66 -31.21
CA GLY A 477 25.52 11.92 -32.43
C GLY A 477 24.01 11.82 -32.71
N LYS A 478 23.14 12.11 -31.74
CA LYS A 478 21.67 12.13 -31.88
C LYS A 478 21.08 13.25 -31.01
N ALA A 479 20.43 14.21 -31.64
CA ALA A 479 19.68 15.23 -30.92
C ALA A 479 18.25 14.74 -30.69
N LEU A 480 17.65 15.09 -29.55
CA LEU A 480 16.25 14.81 -29.28
C LEU A 480 15.58 15.99 -28.60
N ASN A 481 14.26 16.09 -28.77
CA ASN A 481 13.45 17.10 -28.11
C ASN A 481 12.59 16.44 -27.04
N LEU A 482 12.62 16.97 -25.83
CA LEU A 482 11.69 16.65 -24.75
C LEU A 482 10.52 17.61 -24.83
N GLU A 483 9.31 17.06 -24.75
CA GLU A 483 8.08 17.83 -24.93
C GLU A 483 7.27 17.85 -23.64
N PHE A 484 7.14 19.05 -23.06
CA PHE A 484 6.41 19.26 -21.81
C PHE A 484 5.02 19.84 -22.07
N LEU A 485 4.15 19.69 -21.07
CA LEU A 485 2.83 20.29 -21.02
C LEU A 485 2.83 21.49 -20.08
N ARG A 486 1.90 22.42 -20.32
CA ARG A 486 1.71 23.67 -19.61
C ARG A 486 0.33 23.71 -18.96
N GLN A 487 0.27 24.25 -17.75
CA GLN A 487 -1.01 24.53 -17.09
C GLN A 487 -1.87 25.49 -17.94
N GLN A 488 -3.14 25.18 -18.19
CA GLN A 488 -4.08 26.07 -18.89
C GLN A 488 -5.19 26.64 -18.00
N SER A 489 -5.22 26.31 -16.71
CA SER A 489 -6.09 26.99 -15.76
C SER A 489 -5.76 28.49 -15.67
N LYS A 490 -6.76 29.37 -15.71
CA LYS A 490 -6.59 30.80 -15.50
C LYS A 490 -6.05 31.04 -14.10
N LYS A 491 -4.90 31.69 -14.03
CA LYS A 491 -4.22 32.00 -12.78
C LYS A 491 -4.68 33.34 -12.22
N THR A 492 -4.55 33.50 -10.91
CA THR A 492 -4.66 34.82 -10.28
C THR A 492 -3.50 35.70 -10.76
N ALA A 493 -3.70 37.02 -10.77
CA ALA A 493 -2.65 37.95 -11.20
C ALA A 493 -1.32 37.70 -10.48
N GLY A 494 -0.22 37.67 -11.23
CA GLY A 494 1.13 37.39 -10.73
C GLY A 494 1.49 35.91 -10.59
N GLN A 495 0.56 34.97 -10.74
CA GLN A 495 0.87 33.54 -10.77
C GLN A 495 1.07 33.05 -12.22
N PRO A 496 2.16 32.33 -12.52
CA PRO A 496 2.42 31.83 -13.87
C PRO A 496 1.63 30.55 -14.18
N ASN A 497 1.43 30.33 -15.47
CA ASN A 497 1.03 29.05 -16.05
C ASN A 497 2.30 28.23 -16.29
N ILE A 498 2.58 27.28 -15.38
CA ILE A 498 3.88 26.62 -15.29
C ILE A 498 3.99 25.47 -16.30
N SER A 499 5.19 25.30 -16.86
CA SER A 499 5.67 24.12 -17.58
C SER A 499 7.06 23.75 -17.08
N LEU A 500 7.42 22.47 -17.07
CA LEU A 500 8.77 22.03 -16.69
C LEU A 500 9.85 22.62 -17.62
N ALA A 501 9.51 22.88 -18.89
CA ALA A 501 10.40 23.52 -19.83
C ALA A 501 10.82 24.93 -19.39
N ASP A 502 10.03 25.61 -18.55
CA ASP A 502 10.37 26.94 -18.04
C ASP A 502 11.66 26.93 -17.20
N PHE A 503 12.05 25.79 -16.62
CA PHE A 503 13.22 25.68 -15.76
C PHE A 503 14.52 25.30 -16.50
N ILE A 504 14.50 25.33 -17.83
CA ILE A 504 15.67 25.14 -18.69
C ILE A 504 16.01 26.45 -19.39
N THR A 505 17.30 26.78 -19.45
CA THR A 505 17.80 28.02 -20.06
C THR A 505 17.37 28.12 -21.54
N PRO A 506 16.74 29.25 -21.96
CA PRO A 506 16.43 29.51 -23.36
C PRO A 506 17.68 29.58 -24.23
N SER A 507 17.61 29.07 -25.46
CA SER A 507 18.75 29.07 -26.40
C SER A 507 19.44 30.42 -26.58
N ALA A 508 18.68 31.53 -26.51
CA ALA A 508 19.22 32.88 -26.62
C ALA A 508 20.07 33.33 -25.43
N GLU A 509 19.89 32.72 -24.26
CA GLU A 509 20.58 33.04 -23.00
C GLU A 509 21.75 32.08 -22.71
N GLY A 510 21.85 30.97 -23.47
CA GLY A 510 22.91 29.97 -23.35
C GLY A 510 22.38 28.54 -23.19
N LYS A 511 23.29 27.62 -22.85
CA LYS A 511 22.97 26.20 -22.61
C LYS A 511 23.14 25.87 -21.13
N THR A 512 22.24 25.03 -20.61
CA THR A 512 22.38 24.39 -19.30
C THR A 512 22.49 22.87 -19.52
N HIS A 513 22.26 22.08 -18.48
CA HIS A 513 22.17 20.64 -18.55
C HIS A 513 20.80 20.16 -18.11
N ILE A 514 20.41 18.99 -18.60
CA ILE A 514 19.33 18.19 -18.03
C ILE A 514 19.91 16.82 -17.67
N GLY A 515 19.45 16.26 -16.55
CA GLY A 515 19.79 14.89 -16.18
C GLY A 515 18.63 13.93 -16.37
N ALA A 516 18.94 12.65 -16.41
CA ALA A 516 17.96 11.58 -16.32
C ALA A 516 18.51 10.43 -15.48
N PHE A 517 17.62 9.64 -14.89
CA PHE A 517 18.00 8.45 -14.15
C PHE A 517 17.00 7.31 -14.30
N THR A 518 17.50 6.10 -14.05
CA THR A 518 16.71 4.90 -13.76
C THR A 518 17.35 4.18 -12.58
N VAL A 519 16.53 3.64 -11.68
CA VAL A 519 16.94 2.71 -10.62
C VAL A 519 16.00 1.51 -10.61
N THR A 520 16.51 0.32 -10.31
CA THR A 520 15.73 -0.90 -10.16
C THR A 520 16.37 -1.82 -9.14
N ILE A 521 15.54 -2.60 -8.46
CA ILE A 521 15.99 -3.73 -7.63
C ILE A 521 15.75 -5.03 -8.39
N LEU A 522 16.84 -5.76 -8.65
CA LEU A 522 16.84 -7.02 -9.40
C LEU A 522 16.78 -8.22 -8.44
N GLY A 523 16.23 -9.35 -8.89
CA GLY A 523 16.20 -10.62 -8.13
C GLY A 523 14.98 -10.83 -7.23
N LEU A 524 14.05 -9.88 -7.16
CA LEU A 524 12.84 -10.03 -6.33
C LEU A 524 11.93 -11.18 -6.76
N GLU A 525 11.70 -11.33 -8.07
CA GLU A 525 10.68 -12.21 -8.64
C GLU A 525 10.85 -13.68 -8.21
N GLU A 526 12.10 -14.18 -8.21
CA GLU A 526 12.40 -15.55 -7.77
C GLU A 526 11.98 -15.79 -6.31
N HIS A 527 12.28 -14.84 -5.42
CA HIS A 527 11.95 -14.96 -4.01
C HIS A 527 10.47 -14.72 -3.71
N VAL A 528 9.81 -13.82 -4.45
CA VAL A 528 8.35 -13.62 -4.41
C VAL A 528 7.65 -14.92 -4.81
N MET A 529 8.09 -15.56 -5.90
CA MET A 529 7.56 -16.86 -6.34
C MET A 529 7.85 -17.97 -5.34
N ARG A 530 9.03 -17.98 -4.70
CA ARG A 530 9.35 -18.94 -3.64
C ARG A 530 8.38 -18.80 -2.45
N PHE A 531 8.10 -17.59 -1.99
CA PHE A 531 7.12 -17.37 -0.92
C PHE A 531 5.69 -17.75 -1.35
N HIS A 532 5.32 -17.44 -2.60
CA HIS A 532 4.03 -17.85 -3.16
C HIS A 532 3.85 -19.37 -3.18
N ASN A 533 4.84 -20.12 -3.69
CA ASN A 533 4.81 -21.59 -3.77
C ASN A 533 4.75 -22.23 -2.37
N ASN A 534 5.33 -21.57 -1.37
CA ASN A 534 5.27 -21.99 0.03
C ASN A 534 4.04 -21.46 0.78
N GLN A 535 3.07 -20.86 0.07
CA GLN A 535 1.83 -20.30 0.63
C GLN A 535 2.05 -19.22 1.70
N ASP A 536 3.17 -18.51 1.63
CA ASP A 536 3.59 -17.49 2.59
C ASP A 536 3.31 -16.09 2.04
N ASP A 537 2.03 -15.73 1.93
CA ASP A 537 1.61 -14.43 1.41
C ASP A 537 2.13 -13.26 2.26
N TYR A 538 2.36 -13.49 3.55
CA TYR A 538 2.91 -12.48 4.46
C TYR A 538 4.30 -12.04 4.02
N ASN A 539 5.24 -12.98 3.91
CA ASN A 539 6.59 -12.67 3.46
C ASN A 539 6.65 -12.30 1.98
N LYS A 540 5.74 -12.83 1.15
CA LYS A 540 5.57 -12.39 -0.25
C LYS A 540 5.29 -10.89 -0.30
N ILE A 541 4.29 -10.39 0.43
CA ILE A 541 3.90 -8.98 0.42
C ILE A 541 4.99 -8.10 1.06
N ILE A 542 5.63 -8.54 2.16
CA ILE A 542 6.76 -7.80 2.75
C ILE A 542 7.90 -7.68 1.72
N MET A 543 8.25 -8.77 1.03
CA MET A 543 9.31 -8.77 0.01
C MET A 543 9.03 -7.75 -1.09
N GLN A 544 7.80 -7.74 -1.64
CA GLN A 544 7.39 -6.79 -2.68
C GLN A 544 7.45 -5.34 -2.15
N ALA A 545 6.89 -5.09 -0.97
CA ALA A 545 6.90 -3.76 -0.35
C ALA A 545 8.33 -3.26 -0.05
N LEU A 546 9.23 -4.14 0.42
CA LEU A 546 10.65 -3.83 0.62
C LEU A 546 11.37 -3.53 -0.69
N GLY A 547 11.06 -4.25 -1.77
CA GLY A 547 11.56 -3.94 -3.11
C GLY A 547 11.25 -2.50 -3.52
N ASP A 548 9.99 -2.09 -3.35
CA ASP A 548 9.56 -0.73 -3.66
C ASP A 548 10.23 0.30 -2.74
N ARG A 549 10.37 0.00 -1.44
CA ARG A 549 11.11 0.86 -0.50
C ARG A 549 12.57 1.04 -0.88
N LEU A 550 13.23 -0.03 -1.33
CA LEU A 550 14.62 0.01 -1.78
C LEU A 550 14.77 0.78 -3.10
N ALA A 551 13.84 0.64 -4.03
CA ALA A 551 13.84 1.40 -5.28
C ALA A 551 13.68 2.92 -5.01
N GLU A 552 12.73 3.31 -4.16
CA GLU A 552 12.52 4.70 -3.74
C GLU A 552 13.74 5.26 -2.98
N ALA A 553 14.28 4.48 -2.04
CA ALA A 553 15.49 4.85 -1.33
C ALA A 553 16.69 5.02 -2.28
N PHE A 554 16.77 4.22 -3.34
CA PHE A 554 17.82 4.39 -4.35
C PHE A 554 17.61 5.64 -5.21
N ALA A 555 16.37 5.98 -5.57
CA ALA A 555 16.10 7.23 -6.27
C ALA A 555 16.50 8.44 -5.42
N GLU A 556 16.19 8.45 -4.12
CA GLU A 556 16.60 9.53 -3.20
C GLU A 556 18.13 9.58 -3.00
N CYS A 557 18.76 8.43 -2.75
CA CYS A 557 20.21 8.32 -2.57
C CYS A 557 20.97 8.76 -3.83
N LEU A 558 20.55 8.29 -5.01
CA LEU A 558 21.16 8.67 -6.28
C LEU A 558 20.94 10.15 -6.60
N HIS A 559 19.79 10.71 -6.21
CA HIS A 559 19.54 12.14 -6.36
C HIS A 559 20.46 12.95 -5.43
N GLU A 560 20.63 12.57 -4.16
CA GLU A 560 21.57 13.22 -3.25
C GLU A 560 23.02 13.18 -3.78
N ILE A 561 23.48 11.99 -4.21
CA ILE A 561 24.79 11.81 -4.87
C ILE A 561 24.90 12.70 -6.12
N THR A 562 23.82 12.83 -6.88
CA THR A 562 23.77 13.71 -8.05
C THR A 562 23.95 15.19 -7.67
N ARG A 563 23.18 15.68 -6.70
CA ARG A 563 23.26 17.09 -6.25
C ARG A 563 24.65 17.44 -5.70
N LYS A 564 25.25 16.53 -4.95
CA LYS A 564 26.51 16.76 -4.22
C LYS A 564 27.75 16.49 -5.04
N GLU A 565 27.74 15.44 -5.86
CA GLU A 565 28.95 14.91 -6.51
C GLU A 565 28.85 14.91 -8.04
N LEU A 566 27.81 14.28 -8.62
CA LEU A 566 27.80 14.00 -10.06
C LEU A 566 27.46 15.24 -10.89
N TRP A 567 26.44 16.00 -10.46
CA TRP A 567 26.15 17.33 -10.99
C TRP A 567 26.84 18.40 -10.14
N GLY A 568 26.81 18.23 -8.82
CA GLY A 568 27.68 19.00 -7.91
C GLY A 568 27.27 20.46 -7.70
N TYR A 569 25.99 20.78 -7.85
CA TYR A 569 25.45 22.12 -7.59
C TYR A 569 25.12 22.39 -6.11
N ALA A 570 25.21 21.38 -5.24
CA ALA A 570 24.95 21.47 -3.81
C ALA A 570 25.98 20.68 -2.98
N LYS A 571 27.28 20.91 -3.21
CA LYS A 571 28.39 20.12 -2.62
C LYS A 571 28.40 20.08 -1.08
N ASP A 572 28.00 21.17 -0.45
CA ASP A 572 28.00 21.33 1.01
C ASP A 572 26.67 20.91 1.68
N GLU A 573 25.74 20.34 0.91
CA GLU A 573 24.43 19.89 1.42
C GLU A 573 24.57 18.81 2.50
N LYS A 574 23.85 19.01 3.60
CA LYS A 574 23.74 18.08 4.75
C LYS A 574 22.31 18.08 5.23
N LEU A 575 21.50 17.19 4.67
CA LEU A 575 20.09 17.05 5.03
C LEU A 575 19.87 15.76 5.81
N SER A 576 18.96 15.82 6.79
CA SER A 576 18.37 14.64 7.42
C SER A 576 17.44 13.91 6.45
N ASN A 577 17.09 12.65 6.74
CA ASN A 577 16.14 11.90 5.92
C ASN A 577 14.75 12.57 5.92
N GLU A 578 14.33 13.17 7.05
CA GLU A 578 13.09 13.93 7.12
C GLU A 578 13.09 15.17 6.21
N GLU A 579 14.24 15.85 6.10
CA GLU A 579 14.42 16.98 5.18
C GLU A 579 14.46 16.54 3.70
N LEU A 580 15.03 15.37 3.42
CA LEU A 580 14.99 14.77 2.08
C LEU A 580 13.54 14.43 1.68
N ILE A 581 12.76 13.80 2.56
CA ILE A 581 11.34 13.50 2.35
C ILE A 581 10.51 14.78 2.18
N ALA A 582 10.86 15.84 2.91
CA ALA A 582 10.23 17.15 2.78
C ALA A 582 10.72 17.96 1.55
N GLU A 583 11.63 17.39 0.75
CA GLU A 583 12.18 17.96 -0.48
C GLU A 583 12.80 19.36 -0.29
N THR A 584 13.51 19.57 0.83
CA THR A 584 14.10 20.90 1.16
C THR A 584 15.40 21.23 0.42
N TYR A 585 15.84 20.35 -0.50
CA TYR A 585 16.99 20.56 -1.36
C TYR A 585 16.67 21.43 -2.58
N ARG A 586 17.73 21.93 -3.24
CA ARG A 586 17.64 22.60 -4.55
C ARG A 586 17.43 21.55 -5.65
N GLY A 587 16.56 21.86 -6.61
CA GLY A 587 16.31 21.03 -7.79
C GLY A 587 15.20 20.00 -7.58
N ILE A 588 14.77 19.36 -8.66
CA ILE A 588 13.69 18.37 -8.65
C ILE A 588 14.01 17.17 -9.53
N ARG A 589 13.30 16.06 -9.31
CA ARG A 589 13.46 14.81 -10.05
C ARG A 589 12.16 14.27 -10.69
N PRO A 590 11.45 15.03 -11.54
CA PRO A 590 10.12 14.68 -12.03
C PRO A 590 10.13 13.42 -12.90
N ALA A 591 9.21 12.50 -12.58
CA ALA A 591 9.07 11.21 -13.24
C ALA A 591 7.87 11.19 -14.21
N PRO A 592 8.06 10.79 -15.49
CA PRO A 592 6.95 10.66 -16.44
C PRO A 592 5.80 9.79 -15.92
N GLY A 593 4.58 10.33 -15.98
CA GLY A 593 3.37 9.76 -15.40
C GLY A 593 2.88 10.49 -14.14
N TYR A 594 3.75 11.24 -13.46
CA TYR A 594 3.36 12.11 -12.35
C TYR A 594 2.66 13.39 -12.85
N PRO A 595 1.89 14.08 -12.00
CA PRO A 595 1.11 15.26 -12.40
C PRO A 595 1.90 16.39 -13.08
N ALA A 596 3.22 16.52 -12.84
CA ALA A 596 4.08 17.55 -13.44
C ALA A 596 4.49 17.22 -14.89
N CYS A 597 4.51 15.93 -15.25
CA CYS A 597 4.84 15.40 -16.57
C CYS A 597 4.00 14.14 -16.83
N PRO A 598 2.68 14.28 -17.02
CA PRO A 598 1.73 13.15 -17.00
C PRO A 598 1.85 12.23 -18.22
N ASP A 599 2.56 12.65 -19.27
CA ASP A 599 2.75 11.82 -20.46
C ASP A 599 3.79 10.72 -20.22
N HIS A 600 3.31 9.47 -20.18
CA HIS A 600 4.16 8.30 -20.03
C HIS A 600 5.11 8.08 -21.23
N THR A 601 4.76 8.55 -22.44
CA THR A 601 5.55 8.28 -23.66
C THR A 601 6.91 8.99 -23.67
N GLU A 602 7.13 9.98 -22.81
CA GLU A 602 8.47 10.57 -22.62
C GLU A 602 9.47 9.56 -22.02
N LYS A 603 9.01 8.43 -21.45
CA LYS A 603 9.89 7.33 -21.03
C LYS A 603 10.69 6.75 -22.20
N TYR A 604 10.15 6.72 -23.41
CA TYR A 604 10.91 6.22 -24.57
C TYR A 604 12.19 7.03 -24.79
N LYS A 605 12.10 8.36 -24.72
CA LYS A 605 13.25 9.26 -24.87
C LYS A 605 14.19 9.16 -23.68
N LEU A 606 13.66 9.04 -22.46
CA LEU A 606 14.44 8.85 -21.25
C LEU A 606 15.31 7.58 -21.34
N PHE A 607 14.71 6.46 -21.75
CA PHE A 607 15.42 5.19 -21.89
C PHE A 607 16.40 5.23 -23.07
N ASP A 608 16.07 5.86 -24.19
CA ASP A 608 17.01 6.06 -25.32
C ASP A 608 18.27 6.82 -24.86
N LEU A 609 18.13 7.87 -24.05
CA LEU A 609 19.25 8.61 -23.46
C LEU A 609 20.11 7.73 -22.54
N LEU A 610 19.47 6.88 -21.73
CA LEU A 610 20.16 6.05 -20.74
C LEU A 610 20.69 4.72 -21.30
N GLY A 611 20.68 4.54 -22.62
CA GLY A 611 21.25 3.36 -23.29
C GLY A 611 20.29 2.16 -23.39
N GLY A 612 18.98 2.39 -23.25
CA GLY A 612 17.92 1.42 -23.45
C GLY A 612 17.83 0.32 -22.39
N GLU A 613 17.03 -0.70 -22.67
CA GLU A 613 16.74 -1.82 -21.77
C GLU A 613 18.02 -2.60 -21.38
N THR A 614 18.95 -2.82 -22.32
CA THR A 614 20.19 -3.56 -22.04
C THR A 614 21.05 -2.89 -20.96
N THR A 615 21.07 -1.56 -20.94
CA THR A 615 21.86 -0.76 -19.99
C THR A 615 21.12 -0.54 -18.68
N THR A 616 19.83 -0.20 -18.76
CA THR A 616 19.00 0.11 -17.59
C THR A 616 18.54 -1.14 -16.83
N LYS A 617 18.55 -2.32 -17.48
CA LYS A 617 17.95 -3.58 -16.98
C LYS A 617 16.45 -3.49 -16.71
N ILE A 618 15.79 -2.50 -17.32
CA ILE A 618 14.37 -2.25 -17.16
C ILE A 618 13.69 -2.33 -18.53
N HIS A 619 12.65 -3.16 -18.61
CA HIS A 619 11.78 -3.28 -19.76
C HIS A 619 10.55 -2.37 -19.62
N LEU A 620 10.12 -1.74 -20.72
CA LEU A 620 8.88 -0.96 -20.77
C LEU A 620 7.77 -1.79 -21.43
N THR A 621 6.66 -1.96 -20.72
CA THR A 621 5.46 -2.62 -21.26
C THR A 621 4.81 -1.75 -22.35
N GLU A 622 3.83 -2.31 -23.06
CA GLU A 622 3.01 -1.56 -24.03
C GLU A 622 2.24 -0.37 -23.42
N SER A 623 1.93 -0.43 -22.12
CA SER A 623 1.32 0.67 -21.36
C SER A 623 2.37 1.53 -20.63
N LEU A 624 3.66 1.31 -20.89
CA LEU A 624 4.78 2.04 -20.31
C LEU A 624 4.89 1.91 -18.78
N ALA A 625 4.47 0.77 -18.25
CA ALA A 625 4.90 0.29 -16.94
C ALA A 625 6.33 -0.24 -17.05
N MET A 626 7.07 -0.26 -15.94
CA MET A 626 8.46 -0.71 -15.89
C MET A 626 8.54 -2.10 -15.26
N THR A 627 9.35 -2.99 -15.85
CA THR A 627 9.68 -4.31 -15.31
C THR A 627 11.20 -4.40 -15.12
N PRO A 628 11.71 -4.73 -13.92
CA PRO A 628 10.98 -5.12 -12.70
C PRO A 628 10.08 -4.04 -12.13
N ALA A 629 9.03 -4.44 -11.40
CA ALA A 629 8.03 -3.50 -10.85
C ALA A 629 8.66 -2.47 -9.90
N SER A 630 9.60 -2.90 -9.06
CA SER A 630 10.37 -2.03 -8.16
C SER A 630 11.45 -1.24 -8.92
N SER A 631 10.99 -0.36 -9.80
CA SER A 631 11.79 0.51 -10.66
C SER A 631 11.29 1.95 -10.61
N ILE A 632 12.22 2.91 -10.72
CA ILE A 632 11.90 4.34 -10.81
C ILE A 632 12.74 4.96 -11.92
N CYS A 633 12.13 5.85 -12.70
CA CYS A 633 12.82 6.66 -13.68
C CYS A 633 12.37 8.11 -13.60
N GLY A 634 13.24 9.05 -13.96
CA GLY A 634 12.86 10.45 -14.01
C GLY A 634 13.94 11.35 -14.60
N TRP A 635 13.60 12.62 -14.70
CA TRP A 635 14.50 13.70 -15.10
C TRP A 635 15.17 14.32 -13.88
N TYR A 636 16.25 15.07 -14.07
CA TYR A 636 16.83 15.96 -13.06
C TYR A 636 16.87 17.40 -13.58
N PHE A 637 16.39 18.33 -12.77
CA PHE A 637 16.47 19.77 -13.00
C PHE A 637 17.21 20.41 -11.83
N ASP A 638 18.19 21.28 -12.10
CA ASP A 638 18.97 21.95 -11.06
C ASP A 638 18.45 23.35 -10.71
N HIS A 639 17.60 23.95 -11.55
CA HIS A 639 17.20 25.35 -11.39
C HIS A 639 16.53 25.57 -10.02
N PRO A 640 16.93 26.58 -9.22
CA PRO A 640 16.47 26.73 -7.84
C PRO A 640 14.98 27.07 -7.70
N GLN A 641 14.34 27.56 -8.77
CA GLN A 641 12.90 27.81 -8.79
C GLN A 641 12.07 26.63 -9.35
N SER A 642 12.73 25.54 -9.76
CA SER A 642 12.01 24.34 -10.20
C SER A 642 11.25 23.73 -9.03
N LYS A 643 10.05 23.21 -9.31
CA LYS A 643 9.14 22.66 -8.31
C LYS A 643 8.17 21.68 -8.94
N TYR A 644 7.62 20.78 -8.14
CA TYR A 644 6.49 19.96 -8.56
C TYR A 644 5.20 20.77 -8.63
N PHE A 645 4.41 20.51 -9.66
CA PHE A 645 3.08 21.09 -9.86
C PHE A 645 2.20 20.07 -10.60
N GLY A 646 0.89 20.19 -10.50
CA GLY A 646 -0.02 19.47 -11.39
C GLY A 646 -0.28 20.28 -12.66
N VAL A 647 -0.08 19.70 -13.85
CA VAL A 647 -0.47 20.33 -15.13
C VAL A 647 -1.97 20.67 -15.13
N GLY A 648 -2.79 19.82 -14.51
CA GLY A 648 -4.25 20.02 -14.46
C GLY A 648 -4.90 19.64 -15.80
N LYS A 649 -5.99 20.34 -16.15
CA LYS A 649 -6.68 20.13 -17.42
C LYS A 649 -6.04 20.97 -18.54
N ILE A 650 -5.90 20.36 -19.72
CA ILE A 650 -5.44 20.99 -20.95
C ILE A 650 -6.58 21.01 -21.99
N GLY A 651 -6.61 22.06 -22.79
CA GLY A 651 -7.54 22.25 -23.90
C GLY A 651 -7.08 21.53 -25.17
N GLU A 652 -8.00 21.46 -26.13
CA GLU A 652 -7.81 20.84 -27.44
C GLU A 652 -6.73 21.54 -28.28
N ASP A 653 -6.51 22.84 -28.05
CA ASP A 653 -5.47 23.63 -28.69
C ASP A 653 -4.06 23.18 -28.30
N GLN A 654 -3.80 23.01 -27.00
CA GLN A 654 -2.52 22.48 -26.52
C GLN A 654 -2.33 21.01 -26.91
N LEU A 655 -3.39 20.20 -26.95
CA LEU A 655 -3.28 18.81 -27.42
C LEU A 655 -2.77 18.74 -28.87
N LYS A 656 -3.28 19.61 -29.75
CA LYS A 656 -2.86 19.68 -31.16
C LYS A 656 -1.41 20.14 -31.30
N ASP A 657 -1.04 21.20 -30.59
CA ASP A 657 0.34 21.67 -30.52
C ASP A 657 1.29 20.57 -30.03
N TYR A 658 0.91 19.88 -28.95
CA TYR A 658 1.71 18.80 -28.38
C TYR A 658 1.91 17.62 -29.35
N ALA A 659 0.83 17.21 -30.03
CA ALA A 659 0.88 16.15 -31.04
C ALA A 659 1.82 16.52 -32.20
N GLU A 660 1.75 17.77 -32.67
CA GLU A 660 2.63 18.30 -33.72
C GLU A 660 4.10 18.31 -33.28
N ARG A 661 4.40 18.85 -32.09
CA ARG A 661 5.77 18.86 -31.53
C ARG A 661 6.36 17.46 -31.38
N LYS A 662 5.53 16.48 -31.02
CA LYS A 662 5.95 15.08 -30.93
C LYS A 662 6.06 14.36 -32.27
N GLY A 663 5.51 14.90 -33.35
CA GLY A 663 5.29 14.13 -34.58
C GLY A 663 4.39 12.91 -34.36
N MET A 664 3.48 12.99 -33.38
CA MET A 664 2.57 11.91 -32.99
C MET A 664 1.18 12.17 -33.59
N PRO A 665 0.48 11.15 -34.11
CA PRO A 665 -0.91 11.30 -34.53
C PRO A 665 -1.78 11.86 -33.40
N LEU A 666 -2.67 12.80 -33.72
CA LEU A 666 -3.51 13.49 -32.73
C LEU A 666 -4.31 12.52 -31.85
N GLU A 667 -4.86 11.45 -32.43
CA GLU A 667 -5.63 10.45 -31.69
C GLU A 667 -4.76 9.61 -30.74
N GLU A 668 -3.49 9.40 -31.08
CA GLU A 668 -2.55 8.74 -30.18
C GLU A 668 -2.18 9.65 -29.01
N ALA A 669 -1.89 10.94 -29.27
CA ALA A 669 -1.68 11.92 -28.22
C ALA A 669 -2.91 12.06 -27.31
N ARG A 670 -4.12 12.04 -27.90
CA ARG A 670 -5.40 12.07 -27.18
C ARG A 670 -5.54 10.87 -26.24
N LYS A 671 -5.14 9.68 -26.68
CA LYS A 671 -5.17 8.47 -25.86
C LYS A 671 -4.27 8.63 -24.63
N TRP A 672 -3.01 8.99 -24.82
CA TRP A 672 -2.05 9.11 -23.71
C TRP A 672 -2.36 10.26 -22.75
N LEU A 673 -2.88 11.38 -23.26
CA LEU A 673 -3.21 12.56 -22.46
C LEU A 673 -4.65 12.60 -21.96
N ARG A 674 -5.44 11.56 -22.23
CA ARG A 674 -6.85 11.46 -21.82
C ARG A 674 -7.11 11.83 -20.34
N PRO A 675 -6.27 11.44 -19.37
CA PRO A 675 -6.48 11.82 -17.96
C PRO A 675 -6.44 13.34 -17.72
N VAL A 676 -5.68 14.08 -18.52
CA VAL A 676 -5.46 15.52 -18.39
C VAL A 676 -6.23 16.36 -19.42
N LEU A 677 -7.03 15.76 -20.30
CA LEU A 677 -7.92 16.49 -21.22
C LEU A 677 -9.21 16.96 -20.54
N GLU A 678 -9.72 18.13 -20.96
CA GLU A 678 -10.98 18.76 -20.52
C GLU A 678 -12.28 18.02 -20.96
#